data_AF-A0A1Q1NPJ1-F1
#
_entry.id   AF-A0A1Q1NPJ1-F1
#
_cell.length_a   1.000
_cell.length_b   1.000
_cell.length_c   1.000
_cell.angle_alpha   90.00
_cell.angle_beta   90.00
_cell.angle_gamma   90.00
#
_symmetry.space_group_name_H-M   'P 1'
#
loop_
_entity.id
_entity.type
_entity.pdbx_description
1 polymer ?
#
loop_
_entity_poly.entity_id
_entity_poly.type
_entity_poly.pdbx_seq_one_letter_code
_entity_poly.pdbx_strand_id
1 'polypeptide(L)'
;MTGLQTYVFALLLAAIAVQGEHGPFKICVPQMHFADCVKMMEDGKAANVPVKCVSARDRYECASKIESHKADFEALDPEDMYNVAILNKNEFDVIKEIRTKEEPNAEFRYEAVAVIPKDLNINNIKDGLKGLRSCHTGVGRNVGYKIPLTKLTQMGIIPPMDDDALSPREQELKALSTLFSKACLVGTWSPHPETNQRLKATYKNLCELCEHPEKCDYPDENSGYEGALKCLTKGGQVAWTKVIFVKKFFGMAYGSQPAKKTENDPEKYAYLCPDGTKKPVTGEPCTWAARPWQGYMATKQISNEYKALREVISKLNNLGENKHADWITTVLLLSDKTLAADNKIQTPLEYLKTAKYYDVIGRDVVNPSRHTRFCVTNNKEMEKCEELKIVSFSRDIRPKLGCVLKKNFAECMDAIINKNAEVYVADAQDAIIAEQKYNMKALINEQYNNENKQVLVAVVKKGSTYKDLASLKGKKACLVQNGKSGFNAVLQYLIEKKLISKSHCPYEKAMAEFFASVQQSNDPVECIVFGQGDVAFVPYSSLHGSEKGDLEIICPDGGRKPITQAESCGLVTVPPRMVMVRSDMPAVHLDEVRHSVLSAGSLFSKNPEYFLMFGDFKGEANLIFSNHATGLVAVSDVIPAYEEYKKLVKDLAICNA
;
A
#
# COMPACT_ATOMS: atom_id res chain seq x y z
N MET A 1 3.30 -23.50 -94.87
CA MET A 1 3.49 -24.32 -93.65
C MET A 1 3.84 -23.39 -92.51
N THR A 2 3.04 -23.45 -91.45
CA THR A 2 3.27 -22.98 -90.06
C THR A 2 3.70 -21.52 -89.85
N GLY A 3 2.72 -20.67 -89.54
CA GLY A 3 2.89 -19.39 -88.85
C GLY A 3 2.49 -19.53 -87.38
N LEU A 4 3.33 -18.99 -86.51
CA LEU A 4 3.35 -19.04 -85.05
C LEU A 4 2.09 -18.43 -84.41
N GLN A 5 1.50 -19.14 -83.43
CA GLN A 5 0.38 -18.64 -82.61
C GLN A 5 0.88 -18.43 -81.17
N THR A 6 0.83 -17.18 -80.73
CA THR A 6 1.26 -16.72 -79.40
C THR A 6 0.19 -17.08 -78.36
N TYR A 7 0.55 -17.84 -77.32
CA TYR A 7 -0.31 -18.06 -76.15
C TYR A 7 0.33 -17.41 -74.92
N VAL A 8 -0.38 -16.43 -74.36
CA VAL A 8 -0.10 -15.78 -73.08
C VAL A 8 -0.65 -16.67 -71.97
N PHE A 9 0.23 -17.21 -71.11
CA PHE A 9 -0.17 -17.84 -69.86
C PHE A 9 -0.15 -16.80 -68.73
N ALA A 10 -1.32 -16.44 -68.22
CA ALA A 10 -1.48 -15.68 -66.99
C ALA A 10 -1.31 -16.62 -65.79
N LEU A 11 -0.27 -16.42 -64.99
CA LEU A 11 -0.07 -17.07 -63.69
C LEU A 11 -0.90 -16.32 -62.63
N LEU A 12 -2.01 -16.93 -62.20
CA LEU A 12 -2.72 -16.56 -60.98
C LEU A 12 -1.90 -16.99 -59.76
N LEU A 13 -1.22 -16.03 -59.12
CA LEU A 13 -0.69 -16.18 -57.76
C LEU A 13 -1.83 -15.94 -56.77
N ALA A 14 -2.39 -17.02 -56.23
CA ALA A 14 -3.26 -16.96 -55.06
C ALA A 14 -2.41 -16.60 -53.83
N ALA A 15 -2.52 -15.36 -53.36
CA ALA A 15 -1.96 -14.96 -52.07
C ALA A 15 -2.82 -15.60 -50.96
N ILE A 16 -2.31 -16.69 -50.38
CA ILE A 16 -2.83 -17.21 -49.11
C ILE A 16 -2.39 -16.21 -48.04
N ALA A 17 -3.33 -15.42 -47.53
CA ALA A 17 -3.10 -14.63 -46.33
C ALA A 17 -2.91 -15.59 -45.15
N VAL A 18 -1.66 -15.80 -44.74
CA VAL A 18 -1.33 -16.38 -43.45
C VAL A 18 -1.76 -15.35 -42.41
N GLN A 19 -2.92 -15.55 -41.78
CA GLN A 19 -3.23 -14.87 -40.53
C GLN A 19 -2.16 -15.29 -39.53
N GLY A 20 -1.32 -14.34 -39.11
CA GLY A 20 -0.28 -14.61 -38.13
C GLY A 20 -0.89 -15.20 -36.86
N GLU A 21 -0.47 -16.40 -36.47
CA GLU A 21 -0.66 -16.92 -35.12
C GLU A 21 0.11 -15.99 -34.17
N HIS A 22 -0.60 -15.04 -33.57
CA HIS A 22 -0.03 -14.25 -32.48
C HIS A 22 0.27 -15.17 -31.30
N GLY A 23 1.46 -14.99 -30.70
CA GLY A 23 1.82 -15.69 -29.47
C GLY A 23 0.85 -15.35 -28.33
N PRO A 24 0.81 -16.17 -27.26
CA PRO A 24 -0.10 -15.94 -26.14
C PRO A 24 0.18 -14.60 -25.44
N PHE A 25 -0.90 -13.88 -25.10
CA PHE A 25 -0.82 -12.62 -24.36
C PHE A 25 -0.17 -12.82 -22.99
N LYS A 26 0.67 -11.86 -22.60
CA LYS A 26 1.43 -11.84 -21.34
C LYS A 26 0.69 -11.01 -20.29
N ILE A 27 0.12 -11.67 -19.29
CA ILE A 27 -0.42 -10.99 -18.10
C ILE A 27 0.69 -10.76 -17.09
N CYS A 28 0.81 -9.54 -16.55
CA CYS A 28 1.68 -9.28 -15.42
C CYS A 28 0.94 -9.51 -14.10
N VAL A 29 1.60 -10.17 -13.15
CA VAL A 29 1.09 -10.37 -11.79
C VAL A 29 2.17 -10.10 -10.74
N PRO A 30 1.81 -9.59 -9.56
CA PRO A 30 2.69 -9.56 -8.40
C PRO A 30 3.24 -10.95 -8.06
N GLN A 31 4.48 -11.03 -7.58
CA GLN A 31 5.23 -12.26 -7.36
C GLN A 31 4.49 -13.21 -6.42
N MET A 32 3.82 -12.66 -5.41
CA MET A 32 2.99 -13.41 -4.47
C MET A 32 1.81 -14.15 -5.13
N HIS A 33 1.38 -13.74 -6.33
CA HIS A 33 0.30 -14.36 -7.11
C HIS A 33 0.81 -15.12 -8.34
N PHE A 34 2.13 -15.23 -8.52
CA PHE A 34 2.72 -15.88 -9.70
C PHE A 34 2.34 -17.36 -9.80
N ALA A 35 2.33 -18.09 -8.68
CA ALA A 35 1.93 -19.50 -8.66
C ALA A 35 0.46 -19.71 -9.11
N ASP A 36 -0.45 -18.82 -8.68
CA ASP A 36 -1.85 -18.85 -9.12
C ASP A 36 -1.98 -18.49 -10.60
N CYS A 37 -1.17 -17.56 -11.10
CA CYS A 37 -1.11 -17.26 -12.53
C CYS A 37 -0.65 -18.49 -13.33
N VAL A 38 0.34 -19.24 -12.85
CA VAL A 38 0.78 -20.48 -13.52
C VAL A 38 -0.37 -21.49 -13.60
N LYS A 39 -1.15 -21.67 -12.52
CA LYS A 39 -2.36 -22.51 -12.56
C LYS A 39 -3.38 -22.00 -13.60
N MET A 40 -3.62 -20.68 -13.65
CA MET A 40 -4.47 -20.07 -14.68
C MET A 40 -3.97 -20.36 -16.10
N MET A 41 -2.66 -20.26 -16.34
CA MET A 41 -2.04 -20.57 -17.62
C MET A 41 -2.24 -22.04 -18.01
N GLU A 42 -2.08 -22.98 -17.06
CA GLU A 42 -2.31 -24.41 -17.28
C GLU A 42 -3.77 -24.70 -17.62
N ASP A 43 -4.70 -24.13 -16.84
CA ASP A 43 -6.13 -24.22 -17.08
C ASP A 43 -6.52 -23.64 -18.45
N GLY A 44 -6.01 -22.45 -18.77
CA GLY A 44 -6.23 -21.78 -20.04
C GLY A 44 -5.71 -22.60 -21.22
N LYS A 45 -4.51 -23.18 -21.11
CA LYS A 45 -3.95 -24.07 -22.13
C LYS A 45 -4.85 -25.29 -22.38
N ALA A 46 -5.34 -25.93 -21.32
CA ALA A 46 -6.26 -27.06 -21.44
C ALA A 46 -7.59 -26.69 -22.12
N ALA A 47 -8.02 -25.43 -21.99
CA ALA A 47 -9.25 -24.89 -22.59
C ALA A 47 -9.03 -24.15 -23.93
N ASN A 48 -7.82 -24.22 -24.53
CA ASN A 48 -7.44 -23.50 -25.75
C ASN A 48 -7.57 -21.96 -25.64
N VAL A 49 -7.17 -21.41 -24.49
CA VAL A 49 -7.09 -19.97 -24.17
C VAL A 49 -5.67 -19.67 -23.66
N PRO A 50 -4.64 -19.74 -24.52
CA PRO A 50 -3.26 -19.68 -24.06
C PRO A 50 -2.89 -18.24 -23.64
N VAL A 51 -2.33 -18.12 -22.44
CA VAL A 51 -1.77 -16.89 -21.85
C VAL A 51 -0.42 -17.19 -21.20
N LYS A 52 0.43 -16.17 -21.01
CA LYS A 52 1.72 -16.29 -20.33
C LYS A 52 1.75 -15.41 -19.08
N CYS A 53 2.35 -15.92 -18.02
CA CYS A 53 2.52 -15.16 -16.78
C CYS A 53 3.86 -14.45 -16.74
N VAL A 54 3.84 -13.19 -16.33
CA VAL A 54 5.02 -12.37 -16.06
C VAL A 54 4.98 -11.95 -14.60
N SER A 55 5.96 -12.39 -13.81
CA SER A 55 6.09 -11.97 -12.41
C SER A 55 6.66 -10.56 -12.32
N ALA A 56 6.18 -9.75 -11.38
CA ALA A 56 6.81 -8.50 -10.92
C ALA A 56 6.71 -8.40 -9.39
N ARG A 57 7.49 -7.53 -8.76
CA ARG A 57 7.44 -7.31 -7.30
C ARG A 57 6.04 -6.97 -6.82
N ASP A 58 5.38 -6.04 -7.52
CA ASP A 58 4.04 -5.54 -7.23
C ASP A 58 3.41 -4.93 -8.50
N ARG A 59 2.18 -4.41 -8.37
CA ARG A 59 1.44 -3.77 -9.48
C ARG A 59 2.15 -2.55 -10.06
N TYR A 60 2.91 -1.81 -9.25
CA TYR A 60 3.68 -0.67 -9.75
C TYR A 60 4.81 -1.11 -10.69
N GLU A 61 5.54 -2.17 -10.33
CA GLU A 61 6.53 -2.75 -11.25
C GLU A 61 5.84 -3.39 -12.48
N CYS A 62 4.66 -3.99 -12.34
CA CYS A 62 3.93 -4.54 -13.49
C CYS A 62 3.60 -3.46 -14.53
N ALA A 63 3.13 -2.29 -14.13
CA ALA A 63 2.95 -1.16 -15.05
C ALA A 63 4.26 -0.80 -15.79
N SER A 64 5.40 -0.85 -15.12
CA SER A 64 6.72 -0.62 -15.73
C SER A 64 7.16 -1.76 -16.68
N LYS A 65 6.75 -3.01 -16.42
CA LYS A 65 6.97 -4.14 -17.33
C LYS A 65 6.09 -4.08 -18.57
N ILE A 66 4.86 -3.59 -18.45
CA ILE A 66 3.99 -3.35 -19.61
C ILE A 66 4.54 -2.21 -20.47
N GLU A 67 5.00 -1.13 -19.83
CA GLU A 67 5.66 -0.02 -20.54
C GLU A 67 6.90 -0.47 -21.32
N SER A 68 7.70 -1.36 -20.74
CA SER A 68 8.88 -1.94 -21.40
C SER A 68 8.58 -3.17 -22.27
N HIS A 69 7.31 -3.45 -22.56
CA HIS A 69 6.83 -4.55 -23.42
C HIS A 69 7.22 -5.96 -22.95
N LYS A 70 7.61 -6.10 -21.69
CA LYS A 70 7.86 -7.39 -21.03
C LYS A 70 6.55 -8.09 -20.67
N ALA A 71 5.47 -7.34 -20.51
CA ALA A 71 4.10 -7.82 -20.37
C ALA A 71 3.15 -7.02 -21.27
N ASP A 72 1.93 -7.51 -21.47
CA ASP A 72 0.98 -6.91 -22.39
C ASP A 72 -0.19 -6.24 -21.65
N PHE A 73 -0.64 -6.80 -20.53
CA PHE A 73 -1.75 -6.29 -19.72
C PHE A 73 -1.71 -6.70 -18.24
N GLU A 74 -2.51 -6.04 -17.42
CA GLU A 74 -2.67 -6.29 -15.98
C GLU A 74 -4.07 -5.82 -15.50
N ALA A 75 -4.57 -6.39 -14.40
CA ALA A 75 -5.77 -5.94 -13.69
C ALA A 75 -5.42 -4.95 -12.56
N LEU A 76 -6.06 -3.77 -12.53
CA LEU A 76 -5.71 -2.67 -11.63
C LEU A 76 -6.90 -1.91 -11.04
N ASP A 77 -6.62 -1.16 -9.98
CA ASP A 77 -7.51 -0.16 -9.40
C ASP A 77 -7.41 1.20 -10.13
N PRO A 78 -8.42 2.07 -10.02
CA PRO A 78 -8.33 3.46 -10.47
C PRO A 78 -7.13 4.23 -9.90
N GLU A 79 -6.72 3.90 -8.68
CA GLU A 79 -5.54 4.48 -8.02
C GLU A 79 -4.22 4.06 -8.71
N ASP A 80 -4.17 2.88 -9.35
CA ASP A 80 -3.02 2.44 -10.15
C ASP A 80 -3.04 3.13 -11.52
N MET A 81 -4.22 3.27 -12.13
CA MET A 81 -4.43 4.05 -13.37
C MET A 81 -3.97 5.51 -13.21
N TYR A 82 -4.15 6.09 -12.02
CA TYR A 82 -3.66 7.43 -11.71
C TYR A 82 -2.14 7.51 -11.72
N ASN A 83 -1.45 6.51 -11.15
CA ASN A 83 0.02 6.45 -11.16
C ASN A 83 0.57 6.45 -12.59
N VAL A 84 -0.06 5.68 -13.49
CA VAL A 84 0.28 5.66 -14.92
C VAL A 84 0.02 7.01 -15.57
N ALA A 85 -1.12 7.64 -15.28
CA ALA A 85 -1.50 8.93 -15.84
C ALA A 85 -0.56 10.07 -15.45
N ILE A 86 -0.13 10.17 -14.18
CA ILE A 86 0.76 11.26 -13.72
C ILE A 86 2.20 11.12 -14.20
N LEU A 87 2.62 9.90 -14.54
CA LEU A 87 3.94 9.64 -15.13
C LEU A 87 3.96 9.90 -16.64
N ASN A 88 2.86 10.43 -17.21
CA ASN A 88 2.67 10.69 -18.64
C ASN A 88 2.95 9.47 -19.52
N LYS A 89 2.63 8.28 -18.99
CA LYS A 89 2.76 7.02 -19.70
C LYS A 89 1.56 6.86 -20.64
N ASN A 90 1.56 7.58 -21.75
CA ASN A 90 0.45 7.57 -22.72
C ASN A 90 0.37 6.29 -23.57
N GLU A 91 1.21 5.29 -23.29
CA GLU A 91 1.31 3.99 -23.98
C GLU A 91 0.28 2.95 -23.51
N PHE A 92 -0.75 3.39 -22.79
CA PHE A 92 -1.71 2.52 -22.12
C PHE A 92 -3.14 2.92 -22.41
N ASP A 93 -4.03 1.93 -22.52
CA ASP A 93 -5.47 2.12 -22.54
C ASP A 93 -6.17 1.21 -21.53
N VAL A 94 -7.27 1.69 -20.95
CA VAL A 94 -8.20 0.89 -20.16
C VAL A 94 -9.13 0.15 -21.13
N ILE A 95 -8.88 -1.14 -21.31
CA ILE A 95 -9.50 -1.94 -22.36
C ILE A 95 -10.66 -2.79 -21.86
N LYS A 96 -10.84 -2.99 -20.56
CA LYS A 96 -11.97 -3.77 -20.04
C LYS A 96 -12.21 -3.41 -18.58
N GLU A 97 -13.44 -3.54 -18.10
CA GLU A 97 -13.82 -3.21 -16.74
C GLU A 97 -14.19 -4.46 -15.93
N ILE A 98 -13.97 -4.40 -14.63
CA ILE A 98 -14.46 -5.38 -13.67
C ILE A 98 -15.69 -4.78 -13.02
N ARG A 99 -16.87 -5.26 -13.43
CA ARG A 99 -18.18 -4.80 -12.95
C ARG A 99 -18.82 -5.82 -12.04
N THR A 100 -19.83 -5.43 -11.27
CA THR A 100 -20.64 -6.39 -10.51
C THR A 100 -21.67 -7.04 -11.42
N LYS A 101 -22.08 -8.28 -11.09
CA LYS A 101 -23.23 -8.94 -11.73
C LYS A 101 -24.56 -8.27 -11.37
N GLU A 102 -24.59 -7.50 -10.28
CA GLU A 102 -25.74 -6.70 -9.86
C GLU A 102 -25.91 -5.45 -10.73
N GLU A 103 -24.81 -4.82 -11.17
CA GLU A 103 -24.79 -3.59 -11.96
C GLU A 103 -23.90 -3.72 -13.22
N PRO A 104 -24.16 -4.70 -14.13
CA PRO A 104 -23.27 -5.01 -15.25
C PRO A 104 -23.21 -3.89 -16.31
N ASN A 105 -24.25 -3.05 -16.36
CA ASN A 105 -24.38 -1.97 -17.33
C ASN A 105 -24.14 -0.59 -16.72
N ALA A 106 -23.86 -0.49 -15.42
CA ALA A 106 -23.59 0.80 -14.78
C ALA A 106 -22.25 1.36 -15.28
N GLU A 107 -22.25 2.65 -15.63
CA GLU A 107 -21.07 3.33 -16.16
C GLU A 107 -19.92 3.37 -15.14
N PHE A 108 -20.23 3.49 -13.85
CA PHE A 108 -19.25 3.58 -12.77
C PHE A 108 -19.56 2.63 -11.62
N ARG A 109 -18.54 2.30 -10.83
CA ARG A 109 -18.66 1.43 -9.65
C ARG A 109 -19.62 1.96 -8.61
N TYR A 110 -19.59 3.28 -8.43
CA TYR A 110 -20.64 4.00 -7.72
C TYR A 110 -20.50 5.50 -7.93
N GLU A 111 -21.64 6.16 -7.95
CA GLU A 111 -21.76 7.60 -8.15
C GLU A 111 -22.02 8.30 -6.83
N ALA A 112 -21.23 9.34 -6.52
CA ALA A 112 -21.35 10.14 -5.32
C ALA A 112 -22.41 11.25 -5.50
N VAL A 113 -23.30 11.35 -4.53
CA VAL A 113 -24.40 12.31 -4.51
C VAL A 113 -24.54 12.95 -3.13
N ALA A 114 -25.07 14.17 -3.13
CA ALA A 114 -25.58 14.83 -1.94
C ALA A 114 -27.11 14.73 -1.93
N VAL A 115 -27.70 14.25 -0.85
CA VAL A 115 -29.15 14.17 -0.65
C VAL A 115 -29.57 15.16 0.43
N ILE A 116 -30.61 15.94 0.17
CA ILE A 116 -31.14 16.96 1.07
C ILE A 116 -32.66 16.82 1.21
N PRO A 117 -33.28 17.34 2.28
CA PRO A 117 -34.73 17.56 2.29
C PRO A 117 -35.13 18.48 1.14
N LYS A 118 -36.22 18.15 0.43
CA LYS A 118 -36.69 18.86 -0.76
C LYS A 118 -36.94 20.35 -0.48
N ASP A 119 -37.52 20.63 0.68
CA ASP A 119 -37.91 21.98 1.12
C ASP A 119 -36.75 22.79 1.74
N LEU A 120 -35.55 22.20 1.89
CA LEU A 120 -34.39 22.90 2.45
C LEU A 120 -34.00 24.08 1.55
N ASN A 121 -34.13 25.31 2.02
CA ASN A 121 -33.84 26.47 1.17
C ASN A 121 -32.33 26.62 0.92
N ILE A 122 -31.90 26.39 -0.32
CA ILE A 122 -30.52 26.57 -0.80
C ILE A 122 -30.61 27.46 -2.03
N ASN A 123 -30.33 28.76 -1.85
CA ASN A 123 -30.40 29.75 -2.92
C ASN A 123 -29.24 29.61 -3.91
N ASN A 124 -28.06 29.22 -3.41
CA ASN A 124 -26.86 28.97 -4.20
C ASN A 124 -25.97 27.95 -3.47
N ILE A 125 -25.09 27.28 -4.21
CA ILE A 125 -24.21 26.26 -3.64
C ILE A 125 -23.09 26.82 -2.76
N LYS A 126 -22.63 28.05 -3.01
CA LYS A 126 -21.49 28.66 -2.30
C LYS A 126 -21.79 28.93 -0.83
N ASP A 127 -22.96 29.48 -0.54
CA ASP A 127 -23.36 29.83 0.82
C ASP A 127 -24.32 28.81 1.42
N GLY A 128 -25.09 28.10 0.58
CA GLY A 128 -26.22 27.28 1.04
C GLY A 128 -25.84 26.03 1.84
N LEU A 129 -24.57 25.61 1.83
CA LEU A 129 -24.07 24.52 2.67
C LEU A 129 -23.60 24.98 4.05
N LYS A 130 -23.30 26.28 4.22
CA LYS A 130 -22.72 26.82 5.45
C LYS A 130 -23.71 26.72 6.61
N GLY A 131 -23.25 26.19 7.73
CA GLY A 131 -24.05 26.00 8.93
C GLY A 131 -25.05 24.85 8.86
N LEU A 132 -25.12 24.11 7.75
CA LEU A 132 -25.96 22.92 7.67
C LEU A 132 -25.46 21.80 8.59
N ARG A 133 -26.35 20.84 8.85
CA ARG A 133 -26.04 19.60 9.56
C ARG A 133 -25.73 18.48 8.57
N SER A 134 -24.52 17.93 8.58
CA SER A 134 -24.04 17.02 7.53
C SER A 134 -23.89 15.56 7.98
N CYS A 135 -24.26 14.64 7.10
CA CYS A 135 -24.20 13.20 7.34
C CYS A 135 -23.19 12.58 6.39
N HIS A 136 -22.16 11.94 6.93
CA HIS A 136 -21.06 11.40 6.15
C HIS A 136 -20.96 9.89 6.30
N THR A 137 -20.46 9.22 5.26
CA THR A 137 -20.18 7.79 5.35
C THR A 137 -19.07 7.44 6.35
N GLY A 138 -18.21 8.40 6.68
CA GLY A 138 -17.03 8.26 7.54
C GLY A 138 -15.74 8.82 6.92
N VAL A 139 -14.75 9.11 7.77
CA VAL A 139 -13.47 9.72 7.38
C VAL A 139 -12.70 8.87 6.35
N GLY A 140 -12.00 9.52 5.41
CA GLY A 140 -11.18 8.86 4.39
C GLY A 140 -11.95 8.09 3.29
N ARG A 141 -13.28 8.03 3.35
CA ARG A 141 -14.11 7.35 2.35
C ARG A 141 -14.36 8.22 1.12
N ASN A 142 -14.61 7.60 -0.03
CA ASN A 142 -14.81 8.31 -1.30
C ASN A 142 -16.00 9.28 -1.26
N VAL A 143 -17.23 8.75 -1.29
CA VAL A 143 -18.45 9.56 -1.51
C VAL A 143 -18.81 10.44 -0.31
N GLY A 144 -18.47 10.02 0.91
CA GLY A 144 -18.81 10.75 2.13
C GLY A 144 -17.71 11.64 2.69
N TYR A 145 -16.51 11.66 2.11
CA TYR A 145 -15.40 12.47 2.63
C TYR A 145 -14.52 13.04 1.52
N LYS A 146 -13.79 12.19 0.78
CA LYS A 146 -12.79 12.65 -0.19
C LYS A 146 -13.40 13.45 -1.34
N ILE A 147 -14.52 12.99 -1.90
CA ILE A 147 -15.23 13.68 -2.98
C ILE A 147 -15.77 15.05 -2.52
N PRO A 148 -16.61 15.15 -1.47
CA PRO A 148 -17.10 16.44 -1.03
C PRO A 148 -15.96 17.40 -0.65
N LEU A 149 -14.95 16.92 0.09
CA LEU A 149 -13.80 17.74 0.44
C LEU A 149 -13.07 18.30 -0.79
N THR A 150 -12.82 17.46 -1.80
CA THR A 150 -12.16 17.88 -3.06
C THR A 150 -12.98 18.95 -3.79
N LYS A 151 -14.25 18.64 -4.05
CA LYS A 151 -15.10 19.50 -4.89
C LYS A 151 -15.43 20.82 -4.20
N LEU A 152 -15.76 20.79 -2.90
CA LEU A 152 -16.05 22.00 -2.13
C LEU A 152 -14.83 22.92 -2.01
N THR A 153 -13.62 22.37 -1.90
CA THR A 153 -12.38 23.17 -1.90
C THR A 153 -12.14 23.82 -3.27
N GLN A 154 -12.25 23.07 -4.36
CA GLN A 154 -12.09 23.61 -5.73
C GLN A 154 -13.11 24.69 -6.08
N MET A 155 -14.32 24.58 -5.55
CA MET A 155 -15.39 25.57 -5.72
C MET A 155 -15.21 26.82 -4.85
N GLY A 156 -14.20 26.85 -3.98
CA GLY A 156 -13.94 27.93 -3.03
C GLY A 156 -14.98 28.02 -1.89
N ILE A 157 -15.72 26.94 -1.63
CA ILE A 157 -16.69 26.86 -0.52
C ILE A 157 -15.97 26.56 0.78
N ILE A 158 -15.04 25.59 0.72
CA ILE A 158 -14.05 25.40 1.77
C ILE A 158 -12.90 26.36 1.47
N PRO A 159 -12.51 27.22 2.43
CA PRO A 159 -11.40 28.15 2.23
C PRO A 159 -10.06 27.39 2.05
N PRO A 160 -9.02 28.06 1.51
CA PRO A 160 -7.68 27.49 1.45
C PRO A 160 -7.23 26.96 2.81
N MET A 161 -6.56 25.81 2.82
CA MET A 161 -5.99 25.21 4.02
C MET A 161 -4.50 25.56 4.07
N ASP A 162 -4.14 26.60 4.81
CA ASP A 162 -2.79 27.18 4.88
C ASP A 162 -2.26 27.37 6.31
N ASP A 163 -2.89 26.69 7.28
CA ASP A 163 -2.56 26.77 8.70
C ASP A 163 -1.43 25.79 9.04
N ASP A 164 -0.18 26.28 9.07
CA ASP A 164 1.02 25.47 9.30
C ASP A 164 1.15 24.90 10.73
N ALA A 165 0.33 25.38 11.65
CA ALA A 165 0.20 24.86 13.01
C ALA A 165 -0.62 23.55 13.05
N LEU A 166 -1.31 23.20 11.96
CA LEU A 166 -2.19 22.04 11.87
C LEU A 166 -1.73 21.05 10.80
N SER A 167 -1.81 19.76 11.12
CA SER A 167 -1.52 18.70 10.14
C SER A 167 -2.54 18.73 9.00
N PRO A 168 -2.22 18.20 7.80
CA PRO A 168 -3.18 18.18 6.69
C PRO A 168 -4.53 17.60 7.07
N ARG A 169 -4.53 16.47 7.78
CA ARG A 169 -5.78 15.85 8.25
C ARG A 169 -6.55 16.74 9.22
N GLU A 170 -5.85 17.44 10.11
CA GLU A 170 -6.51 18.35 11.04
C GLU A 170 -7.10 19.59 10.34
N GLN A 171 -6.43 20.10 9.30
CA GLN A 171 -6.98 21.19 8.49
C GLN A 171 -8.26 20.76 7.75
N GLU A 172 -8.31 19.53 7.23
CA GLU A 172 -9.53 18.97 6.63
C GLU A 172 -10.68 18.88 7.65
N LEU A 173 -10.40 18.42 8.86
CA LEU A 173 -11.38 18.34 9.95
C LEU A 173 -11.85 19.72 10.38
N LYS A 174 -10.92 20.68 10.59
CA LYS A 174 -11.24 22.07 10.91
C LYS A 174 -12.10 22.72 9.83
N ALA A 175 -11.79 22.50 8.56
CA ALA A 175 -12.56 23.01 7.43
C ALA A 175 -14.00 22.48 7.44
N LEU A 176 -14.19 21.16 7.60
CA LEU A 176 -15.52 20.55 7.69
C LEU A 176 -16.28 21.01 8.94
N SER A 177 -15.59 21.09 10.08
CA SER A 177 -16.14 21.54 11.36
C SER A 177 -16.57 23.01 11.32
N THR A 178 -15.88 23.84 10.53
CA THR A 178 -16.24 25.25 10.32
C THR A 178 -17.39 25.41 9.33
N LEU A 179 -17.43 24.56 8.28
CA LEU A 179 -18.47 24.61 7.27
C LEU A 179 -19.83 24.16 7.82
N PHE A 180 -19.87 23.09 8.62
CA PHE A 180 -21.09 22.46 9.11
C PHE A 180 -21.31 22.70 10.60
N SER A 181 -22.53 23.01 11.02
CA SER A 181 -22.85 23.27 12.44
C SER A 181 -22.75 22.00 13.28
N LYS A 182 -23.19 20.86 12.73
CA LYS A 182 -23.07 19.52 13.32
C LYS A 182 -22.86 18.51 12.20
N ALA A 183 -22.20 17.40 12.49
CA ALA A 183 -22.09 16.30 11.55
C ALA A 183 -22.13 14.92 12.22
N CYS A 184 -22.22 13.88 11.39
CA CYS A 184 -21.72 12.56 11.76
C CYS A 184 -20.57 12.15 10.82
N LEU A 185 -19.35 12.13 11.35
CA LEU A 185 -18.12 11.74 10.66
C LEU A 185 -17.33 10.73 11.50
N VAL A 186 -17.76 9.48 11.49
CA VAL A 186 -17.10 8.40 12.24
C VAL A 186 -15.75 7.98 11.67
N GLY A 187 -14.99 7.24 12.48
CA GLY A 187 -13.83 6.45 12.07
C GLY A 187 -12.53 6.91 12.72
N THR A 188 -11.42 6.29 12.32
CA THR A 188 -10.08 6.63 12.78
C THR A 188 -9.55 7.88 12.07
N TRP A 189 -9.62 9.03 12.73
CA TRP A 189 -9.19 10.32 12.17
C TRP A 189 -7.66 10.43 12.10
N SER A 190 -6.93 9.79 13.03
CA SER A 190 -5.48 9.64 13.02
C SER A 190 -5.09 8.20 13.37
N PRO A 191 -4.06 7.59 12.75
CA PRO A 191 -3.59 6.27 13.15
C PRO A 191 -2.93 6.27 14.55
N HIS A 192 -2.55 7.43 15.09
CA HIS A 192 -2.07 7.56 16.45
C HIS A 192 -3.25 7.73 17.43
N PRO A 193 -3.46 6.81 18.40
CA PRO A 193 -4.64 6.82 19.26
C PRO A 193 -4.87 8.12 20.04
N GLU A 194 -3.83 8.69 20.63
CA GLU A 194 -3.94 9.93 21.42
C GLU A 194 -4.30 11.13 20.54
N THR A 195 -3.68 11.23 19.35
CA THR A 195 -4.00 12.28 18.38
C THR A 195 -5.44 12.12 17.88
N ASN A 196 -5.88 10.88 17.62
CA ASN A 196 -7.27 10.60 17.22
C ASN A 196 -8.28 11.03 18.30
N GLN A 197 -8.00 10.74 19.57
CA GLN A 197 -8.84 11.17 20.69
C GLN A 197 -8.86 12.70 20.84
N ARG A 198 -7.68 13.34 20.76
CA ARG A 198 -7.56 14.81 20.80
C ARG A 198 -8.38 15.46 19.70
N LEU A 199 -8.23 15.01 18.45
CA LEU A 199 -8.94 15.58 17.32
C LEU A 199 -10.47 15.46 17.50
N LYS A 200 -10.97 14.30 17.94
CA LYS A 200 -12.40 14.12 18.25
C LYS A 200 -12.88 15.04 19.37
N ALA A 201 -12.05 15.28 20.38
CA ALA A 201 -12.36 16.22 21.45
C ALA A 201 -12.29 17.70 21.01
N THR A 202 -11.47 18.04 20.01
CA THR A 202 -11.39 19.40 19.45
C THR A 202 -12.56 19.69 18.52
N TYR A 203 -12.89 18.77 17.60
CA TYR A 203 -13.92 18.93 16.57
C TYR A 203 -15.18 18.12 16.90
N LYS A 204 -15.67 18.23 18.14
CA LYS A 204 -16.82 17.43 18.65
C LYS A 204 -18.08 17.58 17.80
N ASN A 205 -18.29 18.76 17.21
CA ASN A 205 -19.45 19.02 16.36
C ASN A 205 -19.53 18.05 15.17
N LEU A 206 -18.40 17.51 14.69
CA LEU A 206 -18.37 16.52 13.61
C LEU A 206 -18.90 15.13 14.02
N CYS A 207 -19.15 14.90 15.30
CA CYS A 207 -19.66 13.64 15.84
C CYS A 207 -21.09 13.75 16.41
N GLU A 208 -21.64 14.96 16.55
CA GLU A 208 -22.90 15.22 17.26
C GLU A 208 -24.15 14.56 16.66
N LEU A 209 -24.14 14.22 15.36
CA LEU A 209 -25.26 13.52 14.72
C LEU A 209 -25.07 12.01 14.66
N CYS A 210 -23.94 11.49 15.14
CA CYS A 210 -23.69 10.06 15.19
C CYS A 210 -24.59 9.40 16.24
N GLU A 211 -24.77 8.08 16.13
CA GLU A 211 -25.52 7.30 17.11
C GLU A 211 -24.85 7.36 18.49
N HIS A 212 -23.52 7.25 18.49
CA HIS A 212 -22.67 7.34 19.69
C HIS A 212 -21.64 8.47 19.54
N PRO A 213 -22.02 9.74 19.75
CA PRO A 213 -21.13 10.89 19.55
C PRO A 213 -19.83 10.83 20.36
N GLU A 214 -19.87 10.22 21.55
CA GLU A 214 -18.72 10.01 22.43
C GLU A 214 -17.68 9.03 21.86
N LYS A 215 -18.12 8.07 21.05
CA LYS A 215 -17.26 7.08 20.40
C LYS A 215 -16.85 7.56 19.00
N CYS A 216 -17.81 8.04 18.22
CA CYS A 216 -17.64 8.55 16.86
C CYS A 216 -16.81 7.60 15.99
N ASP A 217 -17.14 6.31 16.06
CA ASP A 217 -16.44 5.23 15.37
C ASP A 217 -17.40 4.11 15.01
N TYR A 218 -16.99 3.20 14.13
CA TYR A 218 -17.79 2.08 13.71
C TYR A 218 -17.95 1.02 14.84
N PRO A 219 -19.01 0.19 14.81
CA PRO A 219 -20.26 0.40 14.06
C PRO A 219 -21.06 1.59 14.63
N ASP A 220 -21.78 2.29 13.76
CA ASP A 220 -22.67 3.41 14.08
C ASP A 220 -23.80 3.49 13.03
N GLU A 221 -25.06 3.47 13.48
CA GLU A 221 -26.25 3.43 12.63
C GLU A 221 -26.41 4.65 11.72
N ASN A 222 -25.83 5.79 12.08
CA ASN A 222 -25.89 7.04 11.35
C ASN A 222 -24.69 7.24 10.42
N SER A 223 -23.85 6.20 10.27
CA SER A 223 -22.66 6.18 9.44
C SER A 223 -22.74 5.20 8.25
N GLY A 224 -21.76 5.27 7.36
CA GLY A 224 -21.79 4.48 6.13
C GLY A 224 -22.83 4.94 5.11
N TYR A 225 -23.01 4.18 4.04
CA TYR A 225 -23.82 4.62 2.90
C TYR A 225 -25.31 4.76 3.26
N GLU A 226 -25.86 3.76 3.95
CA GLU A 226 -27.25 3.78 4.42
C GLU A 226 -27.42 4.66 5.65
N GLY A 227 -26.49 4.59 6.61
CA GLY A 227 -26.59 5.37 7.84
C GLY A 227 -26.47 6.87 7.63
N ALA A 228 -25.73 7.33 6.60
CA ALA A 228 -25.75 8.74 6.23
C ALA A 228 -27.17 9.22 5.84
N LEU A 229 -27.99 8.35 5.22
CA LEU A 229 -29.40 8.65 4.92
C LEU A 229 -30.27 8.56 6.18
N LYS A 230 -30.01 7.62 7.09
CA LYS A 230 -30.68 7.58 8.41
C LYS A 230 -30.39 8.83 9.24
N CYS A 231 -29.15 9.32 9.23
CA CYS A 231 -28.76 10.59 9.84
C CYS A 231 -29.55 11.76 9.23
N LEU A 232 -29.78 11.76 7.91
CA LEU A 232 -30.60 12.77 7.24
C LEU A 232 -32.04 12.79 7.79
N THR A 233 -32.64 11.61 7.97
CA THR A 233 -34.02 11.52 8.48
C THR A 233 -34.13 11.88 9.97
N LYS A 234 -33.05 11.75 10.73
CA LYS A 234 -32.94 12.11 12.16
C LYS A 234 -32.52 13.57 12.40
N GLY A 235 -32.72 14.45 11.41
CA GLY A 235 -32.51 15.89 11.55
C GLY A 235 -31.24 16.43 10.89
N GLY A 236 -30.45 15.60 10.20
CA GLY A 236 -29.47 16.06 9.22
C GLY A 236 -30.11 16.87 8.09
N GLN A 237 -29.30 17.64 7.37
CA GLN A 237 -29.75 18.49 6.26
C GLN A 237 -29.07 18.17 4.93
N VAL A 238 -27.89 17.56 4.96
CA VAL A 238 -27.22 17.05 3.77
C VAL A 238 -26.56 15.71 4.07
N ALA A 239 -26.81 14.71 3.24
CA ALA A 239 -26.18 13.40 3.34
C ALA A 239 -25.34 13.12 2.11
N TRP A 240 -24.07 12.80 2.35
CA TRP A 240 -23.11 12.42 1.33
C TRP A 240 -23.06 10.90 1.23
N THR A 241 -23.59 10.35 0.13
CA THR A 241 -23.70 8.91 -0.07
C THR A 241 -23.61 8.55 -1.56
N LYS A 242 -24.00 7.32 -1.93
CA LYS A 242 -24.03 6.84 -3.31
C LYS A 242 -25.42 6.47 -3.80
N VAL A 243 -25.66 6.63 -5.10
CA VAL A 243 -26.97 6.46 -5.76
C VAL A 243 -27.66 5.14 -5.40
N ILE A 244 -26.97 4.01 -5.45
CA ILE A 244 -27.57 2.70 -5.12
C ILE A 244 -28.17 2.65 -3.71
N PHE A 245 -27.54 3.29 -2.71
CA PHE A 245 -28.09 3.33 -1.35
C PHE A 245 -29.25 4.31 -1.22
N VAL A 246 -29.29 5.37 -2.02
CA VAL A 246 -30.46 6.26 -2.11
C VAL A 246 -31.67 5.47 -2.64
N LYS A 247 -31.46 4.74 -3.74
CA LYS A 247 -32.51 3.88 -4.33
C LYS A 247 -32.99 2.82 -3.33
N LYS A 248 -32.06 2.09 -2.72
CA LYS A 248 -32.37 1.08 -1.69
C LYS A 248 -33.15 1.66 -0.51
N PHE A 249 -32.68 2.79 0.04
CA PHE A 249 -33.24 3.39 1.26
C PHE A 249 -34.69 3.88 1.09
N PHE A 250 -35.02 4.40 -0.10
CA PHE A 250 -36.36 4.85 -0.45
C PHE A 250 -37.20 3.80 -1.18
N GLY A 251 -36.70 2.57 -1.33
CA GLY A 251 -37.47 1.48 -1.91
C GLY A 251 -37.63 1.51 -3.43
N MET A 252 -36.78 2.24 -4.14
CA MET A 252 -36.75 2.29 -5.60
C MET A 252 -36.03 1.06 -6.17
N ALA A 253 -36.26 0.75 -7.44
CA ALA A 253 -35.51 -0.30 -8.13
C ALA A 253 -34.04 0.11 -8.31
N TYR A 254 -33.12 -0.84 -8.12
CA TYR A 254 -31.67 -0.64 -8.28
C TYR A 254 -31.00 -1.93 -8.75
N GLY A 255 -29.99 -1.81 -9.63
CA GLY A 255 -29.37 -3.00 -10.24
C GLY A 255 -30.42 -3.95 -10.82
N SER A 256 -30.37 -5.21 -10.40
CA SER A 256 -31.37 -6.25 -10.71
C SER A 256 -32.52 -6.36 -9.70
N GLN A 257 -32.52 -5.55 -8.64
CA GLN A 257 -33.50 -5.61 -7.56
C GLN A 257 -34.75 -4.76 -7.89
N PRO A 258 -35.97 -5.32 -7.74
CA PRO A 258 -37.20 -4.58 -7.96
C PRO A 258 -37.46 -3.56 -6.85
N ALA A 259 -38.34 -2.60 -7.12
CA ALA A 259 -38.81 -1.65 -6.11
C ALA A 259 -39.52 -2.39 -4.95
N LYS A 260 -39.29 -1.92 -3.72
CA LYS A 260 -39.87 -2.48 -2.50
C LYS A 260 -40.36 -1.34 -1.61
N LYS A 261 -41.59 -1.42 -1.10
CA LYS A 261 -42.11 -0.38 -0.21
C LYS A 261 -41.23 -0.24 1.04
N THR A 262 -40.85 0.99 1.38
CA THR A 262 -40.17 1.35 2.62
C THR A 262 -40.99 2.40 3.38
N GLU A 263 -40.63 2.65 4.63
CA GLU A 263 -41.22 3.72 5.45
C GLU A 263 -40.74 5.12 5.03
N ASN A 264 -39.66 5.20 4.24
CA ASN A 264 -39.05 6.46 3.84
C ASN A 264 -39.66 6.95 2.53
N ASP A 265 -40.28 8.14 2.57
CA ASP A 265 -40.92 8.76 1.41
C ASP A 265 -39.89 9.53 0.55
N PRO A 266 -39.58 9.09 -0.69
CA PRO A 266 -38.63 9.77 -1.57
C PRO A 266 -39.09 11.18 -1.97
N GLU A 267 -40.39 11.49 -1.97
CA GLU A 267 -40.89 12.80 -2.40
C GLU A 267 -40.52 13.94 -1.46
N LYS A 268 -40.03 13.62 -0.25
CA LYS A 268 -39.53 14.57 0.74
C LYS A 268 -38.05 14.94 0.54
N TYR A 269 -37.37 14.32 -0.42
CA TYR A 269 -35.93 14.48 -0.62
C TYR A 269 -35.56 14.83 -2.06
N ALA A 270 -34.40 15.45 -2.22
CA ALA A 270 -33.83 15.82 -3.50
C ALA A 270 -32.32 15.55 -3.53
N TYR A 271 -31.78 15.27 -4.71
CA TYR A 271 -30.35 15.41 -4.97
C TYR A 271 -30.00 16.89 -5.02
N LEU A 272 -28.92 17.28 -4.34
CA LEU A 272 -28.28 18.58 -4.48
C LEU A 272 -27.16 18.47 -5.51
N CYS A 273 -27.30 19.20 -6.61
CA CYS A 273 -26.37 19.17 -7.73
C CYS A 273 -25.17 20.09 -7.52
N PRO A 274 -24.01 19.84 -8.17
CA PRO A 274 -22.84 20.70 -8.06
C PRO A 274 -23.07 22.16 -8.50
N ASP A 275 -24.05 22.41 -9.38
CA ASP A 275 -24.47 23.74 -9.82
C ASP A 275 -25.43 24.45 -8.84
N GLY A 276 -25.80 23.78 -7.73
CA GLY A 276 -26.74 24.27 -6.74
C GLY A 276 -28.21 23.97 -7.03
N THR A 277 -28.52 23.38 -8.19
CA THR A 277 -29.90 22.96 -8.50
C THR A 277 -30.32 21.74 -7.68
N LYS A 278 -31.63 21.52 -7.58
CA LYS A 278 -32.21 20.34 -6.93
C LYS A 278 -32.90 19.45 -7.96
N LYS A 279 -32.64 18.15 -7.90
CA LYS A 279 -33.35 17.14 -8.70
C LYS A 279 -34.08 16.16 -7.77
N PRO A 280 -35.29 15.68 -8.11
CA PRO A 280 -35.98 14.66 -7.31
C PRO A 280 -35.13 13.39 -7.19
N VAL A 281 -35.14 12.73 -6.02
CA VAL A 281 -34.38 11.47 -5.85
C VAL A 281 -34.94 10.31 -6.69
N THR A 282 -36.19 10.42 -7.13
CA THR A 282 -36.89 9.52 -8.05
C THR A 282 -36.46 9.67 -9.52
N GLY A 283 -35.80 10.78 -9.85
CA GLY A 283 -35.30 11.07 -11.20
C GLY A 283 -33.84 10.68 -11.42
N GLU A 284 -33.26 11.21 -12.50
CA GLU A 284 -31.85 11.03 -12.82
C GLU A 284 -30.95 11.76 -11.79
N PRO A 285 -29.98 11.08 -11.17
CA PRO A 285 -29.09 11.69 -10.19
C PRO A 285 -28.15 12.71 -10.85
N CYS A 286 -27.85 13.79 -10.13
CA CYS A 286 -26.75 14.69 -10.49
C CYS A 286 -25.53 14.40 -9.61
N THR A 287 -24.44 13.97 -10.24
CA THR A 287 -23.30 13.35 -9.54
C THR A 287 -22.15 14.32 -9.37
N TRP A 288 -21.55 14.30 -8.17
CA TRP A 288 -20.41 15.15 -7.82
C TRP A 288 -19.10 14.59 -8.37
N ALA A 289 -18.96 13.27 -8.29
CA ALA A 289 -17.97 12.45 -8.96
C ALA A 289 -18.45 10.99 -8.90
N ALA A 290 -17.78 10.09 -9.60
CA ALA A 290 -18.00 8.66 -9.48
C ALA A 290 -16.67 7.97 -9.17
N ARG A 291 -16.71 6.86 -8.44
CA ARG A 291 -15.56 5.95 -8.44
C ARG A 291 -15.69 5.07 -9.68
N PRO A 292 -14.73 5.13 -10.61
CA PRO A 292 -14.77 4.26 -11.78
C PRO A 292 -14.53 2.80 -11.39
N TRP A 293 -14.86 1.89 -12.30
CA TRP A 293 -14.60 0.47 -12.11
C TRP A 293 -13.10 0.18 -12.08
N GLN A 294 -12.73 -0.87 -11.35
CA GLN A 294 -11.45 -1.55 -11.57
C GLN A 294 -11.45 -2.10 -13.01
N GLY A 295 -10.29 -2.43 -13.55
CA GLY A 295 -10.26 -2.90 -14.94
C GLY A 295 -8.93 -3.42 -15.38
N TYR A 296 -8.86 -3.69 -16.68
CA TYR A 296 -7.70 -4.21 -17.36
C TYR A 296 -7.09 -3.11 -18.20
N MET A 297 -5.81 -2.85 -17.98
CA MET A 297 -5.03 -1.92 -18.76
C MET A 297 -4.06 -2.70 -19.64
N ALA A 298 -3.92 -2.28 -20.90
CA ALA A 298 -3.03 -2.93 -21.85
C ALA A 298 -2.15 -1.90 -22.58
N THR A 299 -0.99 -2.35 -23.06
CA THR A 299 -0.12 -1.52 -23.91
C THR A 299 -0.79 -1.20 -25.24
N LYS A 300 -0.59 0.03 -25.74
CA LYS A 300 -1.07 0.47 -27.06
C LYS A 300 -0.40 -0.25 -28.22
N GLN A 301 0.75 -0.87 -28.00
CA GLN A 301 1.43 -1.66 -29.04
C GLN A 301 0.59 -2.81 -29.57
N ILE A 302 -0.31 -3.37 -28.76
CA ILE A 302 -1.23 -4.43 -29.16
C ILE A 302 -2.66 -3.90 -29.39
N SER A 303 -2.83 -2.61 -29.67
CA SER A 303 -4.15 -1.99 -29.84
C SER A 303 -4.97 -2.59 -30.98
N ASN A 304 -4.31 -3.05 -32.05
CA ASN A 304 -4.91 -3.83 -33.13
C ASN A 304 -5.45 -5.21 -32.66
N GLU A 305 -4.96 -5.72 -31.53
CA GLU A 305 -5.32 -7.03 -30.96
C GLU A 305 -6.27 -6.92 -29.75
N TYR A 306 -6.69 -5.70 -29.36
CA TYR A 306 -7.56 -5.50 -28.19
C TYR A 306 -8.85 -6.32 -28.22
N LYS A 307 -9.42 -6.56 -29.41
CA LYS A 307 -10.58 -7.44 -29.54
C LYS A 307 -10.25 -8.87 -29.09
N ALA A 308 -9.15 -9.43 -29.58
CA ALA A 308 -8.70 -10.77 -29.21
C ALA A 308 -8.34 -10.84 -27.72
N LEU A 309 -7.67 -9.83 -27.17
CA LEU A 309 -7.36 -9.77 -25.74
C LEU A 309 -8.63 -9.69 -24.87
N ARG A 310 -9.62 -8.88 -25.24
CA ARG A 310 -10.92 -8.82 -24.55
C ARG A 310 -11.63 -10.17 -24.53
N GLU A 311 -11.58 -10.90 -25.64
CA GLU A 311 -12.14 -12.25 -25.76
C GLU A 311 -11.39 -13.25 -24.86
N VAL A 312 -10.06 -13.17 -24.80
CA VAL A 312 -9.23 -13.98 -23.89
C VAL A 312 -9.61 -13.72 -22.43
N ILE A 313 -9.73 -12.45 -22.02
CA ILE A 313 -10.13 -12.10 -20.64
C ILE A 313 -11.53 -12.64 -20.32
N SER A 314 -12.50 -12.50 -21.24
CA SER A 314 -13.86 -13.07 -21.05
C SER A 314 -13.84 -14.60 -20.93
N LYS A 315 -13.03 -15.28 -21.75
CA LYS A 315 -12.91 -16.74 -21.69
C LYS A 315 -12.26 -17.19 -20.38
N LEU A 316 -11.23 -16.49 -19.91
CA LEU A 316 -10.61 -16.77 -18.61
C LEU A 316 -11.57 -16.51 -17.45
N ASN A 317 -12.38 -15.44 -17.49
CA ASN A 317 -13.45 -15.21 -16.52
C ASN A 317 -14.38 -16.44 -16.45
N ASN A 318 -14.92 -16.87 -17.60
CA ASN A 318 -15.85 -18.01 -17.63
C ASN A 318 -15.19 -19.30 -17.14
N LEU A 319 -13.93 -19.53 -17.52
CA LEU A 319 -13.16 -20.69 -17.12
C LEU A 319 -12.94 -20.73 -15.59
N GLY A 320 -12.48 -19.63 -15.01
CA GLY A 320 -12.24 -19.55 -13.57
C GLY A 320 -13.52 -19.69 -12.75
N GLU A 321 -14.64 -19.11 -13.22
CA GLU A 321 -15.95 -19.29 -12.58
C GLU A 321 -16.43 -20.74 -12.65
N ASN A 322 -16.43 -21.34 -13.85
CA ASN A 322 -16.90 -22.72 -14.04
C ASN A 322 -16.07 -23.75 -13.27
N LYS A 323 -14.78 -23.49 -13.08
CA LYS A 323 -13.89 -24.34 -12.29
C LYS A 323 -13.88 -24.03 -10.80
N HIS A 324 -14.54 -22.95 -10.36
CA HIS A 324 -14.39 -22.40 -9.02
C HIS A 324 -12.91 -22.20 -8.63
N ALA A 325 -12.11 -21.71 -9.57
CA ALA A 325 -10.66 -21.67 -9.42
C ALA A 325 -10.22 -20.49 -8.55
N ASP A 326 -9.33 -20.73 -7.58
CA ASP A 326 -8.86 -19.68 -6.67
C ASP A 326 -8.16 -18.52 -7.39
N TRP A 327 -7.43 -18.82 -8.47
CA TRP A 327 -6.66 -17.84 -9.24
C TRP A 327 -7.51 -16.72 -9.86
N ILE A 328 -8.83 -16.92 -10.03
CA ILE A 328 -9.70 -15.88 -10.60
C ILE A 328 -9.70 -14.61 -9.74
N THR A 329 -9.61 -14.78 -8.42
CA THR A 329 -9.63 -13.68 -7.45
C THR A 329 -8.28 -12.98 -7.35
N THR A 330 -7.17 -13.73 -7.37
CA THR A 330 -5.83 -13.20 -7.16
C THR A 330 -5.19 -12.65 -8.45
N VAL A 331 -5.50 -13.25 -9.60
CA VAL A 331 -4.91 -12.89 -10.90
C VAL A 331 -5.78 -11.94 -11.72
N LEU A 332 -7.09 -12.21 -11.79
CA LEU A 332 -8.02 -11.41 -12.60
C LEU A 332 -8.83 -10.40 -11.78
N LEU A 333 -8.70 -10.40 -10.45
CA LEU A 333 -9.47 -9.57 -9.53
C LEU A 333 -10.99 -9.75 -9.71
N LEU A 334 -11.40 -10.94 -10.13
CA LEU A 334 -12.78 -11.35 -10.36
C LEU A 334 -13.23 -12.33 -9.26
N SER A 335 -14.53 -12.37 -9.01
CA SER A 335 -15.21 -13.22 -8.03
C SER A 335 -16.53 -13.69 -8.58
N ASP A 336 -17.22 -14.57 -7.84
CA ASP A 336 -18.59 -15.01 -8.11
C ASP A 336 -19.59 -13.86 -8.30
N LYS A 337 -19.30 -12.67 -7.75
CA LYS A 337 -20.14 -11.47 -7.79
C LYS A 337 -19.79 -10.46 -8.88
N THR A 338 -18.72 -10.70 -9.65
CA THR A 338 -18.21 -9.75 -10.64
C THR A 338 -18.06 -10.39 -12.00
N LEU A 339 -17.94 -9.57 -13.05
CA LEU A 339 -17.69 -10.01 -14.41
C LEU A 339 -16.79 -9.03 -15.15
N ALA A 340 -16.09 -9.52 -16.16
CA ALA A 340 -15.32 -8.70 -17.08
C ALA A 340 -16.23 -8.11 -18.17
N ALA A 341 -16.43 -6.79 -18.16
CA ALA A 341 -17.33 -6.06 -19.05
C ALA A 341 -16.56 -5.22 -20.08
N ASP A 342 -17.03 -5.20 -21.32
CA ASP A 342 -16.48 -4.31 -22.33
C ASP A 342 -16.87 -2.86 -22.05
N ASN A 343 -15.93 -1.96 -22.32
CA ASN A 343 -16.06 -0.52 -22.11
C ASN A 343 -15.68 0.26 -23.37
N LYS A 344 -15.91 1.58 -23.35
CA LYS A 344 -15.28 2.49 -24.31
C LYS A 344 -13.79 2.56 -23.97
N ILE A 345 -12.95 2.15 -24.92
CA ILE A 345 -11.49 2.20 -24.76
C ILE A 345 -11.06 3.66 -24.64
N GLN A 346 -10.27 3.95 -23.62
CA GLN A 346 -9.77 5.29 -23.32
C GLN A 346 -8.49 5.22 -22.51
N THR A 347 -7.70 6.29 -22.53
CA THR A 347 -6.48 6.38 -21.72
C THR A 347 -6.83 6.39 -20.23
N PRO A 348 -5.92 5.95 -19.33
CA PRO A 348 -6.11 6.05 -17.88
C PRO A 348 -6.51 7.46 -17.41
N LEU A 349 -5.92 8.51 -17.99
CA LEU A 349 -6.23 9.90 -17.64
C LEU A 349 -7.69 10.25 -18.00
N GLU A 350 -8.13 9.95 -19.22
CA GLU A 350 -9.50 10.26 -19.65
C GLU A 350 -10.54 9.38 -18.95
N TYR A 351 -10.19 8.12 -18.65
CA TYR A 351 -10.99 7.23 -17.81
C TYR A 351 -11.31 7.86 -16.45
N LEU A 352 -10.29 8.41 -15.77
CA LEU A 352 -10.43 9.05 -14.46
C LEU A 352 -11.11 10.43 -14.53
N LYS A 353 -10.86 11.22 -15.59
CA LYS A 353 -11.51 12.52 -15.80
C LYS A 353 -13.00 12.40 -16.08
N THR A 354 -13.40 11.41 -16.88
CA THR A 354 -14.81 11.12 -17.19
C THR A 354 -15.59 10.87 -15.89
N ALA A 355 -14.99 10.13 -14.95
CA ALA A 355 -15.56 9.89 -13.62
C ALA A 355 -15.42 11.08 -12.65
N LYS A 356 -14.76 12.19 -13.05
CA LYS A 356 -14.38 13.33 -12.19
C LYS A 356 -13.62 12.88 -10.92
N TYR A 357 -12.81 11.82 -11.06
CA TYR A 357 -12.10 11.15 -9.96
C TYR A 357 -10.59 11.39 -9.97
N TYR A 358 -10.03 11.86 -11.10
CA TYR A 358 -8.61 12.19 -11.22
C TYR A 358 -8.13 13.16 -10.12
N ASP A 359 -8.89 14.22 -9.88
CA ASP A 359 -8.61 15.23 -8.88
C ASP A 359 -8.94 14.78 -7.44
N VAL A 360 -9.82 13.79 -7.28
CA VAL A 360 -10.11 13.17 -5.99
C VAL A 360 -8.92 12.33 -5.53
N ILE A 361 -8.28 11.59 -6.44
CA ILE A 361 -7.02 10.88 -6.16
C ILE A 361 -5.88 11.89 -5.96
N GLY A 362 -5.77 12.85 -6.87
CA GLY A 362 -4.74 13.91 -6.87
C GLY A 362 -4.95 15.01 -5.84
N ARG A 363 -5.88 14.81 -4.90
CA ARG A 363 -6.28 15.81 -3.90
C ARG A 363 -5.09 16.24 -3.06
N ASP A 364 -4.74 17.51 -3.16
CA ASP A 364 -3.74 18.17 -2.35
C ASP A 364 -4.27 19.55 -1.96
N VAL A 365 -5.06 19.57 -0.89
CA VAL A 365 -5.87 20.74 -0.49
C VAL A 365 -5.14 21.69 0.45
N VAL A 366 -3.93 21.33 0.89
CA VAL A 366 -3.09 22.13 1.79
C VAL A 366 -2.07 22.93 0.99
N ASN A 367 -1.92 24.22 1.30
CA ASN A 367 -1.01 25.13 0.64
C ASN A 367 -0.16 25.93 1.66
N PRO A 368 1.18 25.85 1.66
CA PRO A 368 2.00 25.04 0.77
C PRO A 368 1.86 23.54 1.04
N SER A 369 2.13 22.73 0.02
CA SER A 369 2.09 21.27 0.13
C SER A 369 3.05 20.77 1.22
N ARG A 370 2.58 19.86 2.06
CA ARG A 370 3.31 19.32 3.20
C ARG A 370 3.94 17.97 2.84
N HIS A 371 5.14 17.73 3.36
CA HIS A 371 5.91 16.52 3.05
C HIS A 371 6.50 15.86 4.29
N THR A 372 6.52 14.53 4.29
CA THR A 372 7.39 13.71 5.14
C THR A 372 8.52 13.16 4.28
N ARG A 373 9.69 13.79 4.32
CA ARG A 373 10.85 13.44 3.49
C ARG A 373 11.74 12.43 4.20
N PHE A 374 11.88 11.26 3.59
CA PHE A 374 12.84 10.23 3.97
C PHE A 374 14.23 10.61 3.47
N CYS A 375 15.20 10.66 4.38
CA CYS A 375 16.59 10.66 3.99
C CYS A 375 17.06 9.23 3.73
N VAL A 376 17.64 9.01 2.55
CA VAL A 376 18.15 7.71 2.10
C VAL A 376 19.61 7.85 1.68
N THR A 377 20.35 6.74 1.69
CA THR A 377 21.82 6.77 1.59
C THR A 377 22.38 6.16 0.32
N ASN A 378 21.54 5.52 -0.50
CA ASN A 378 21.98 4.94 -1.77
C ASN A 378 20.88 5.05 -2.84
N ASN A 379 21.28 4.86 -4.10
CA ASN A 379 20.40 5.02 -5.25
C ASN A 379 19.23 4.01 -5.26
N LYS A 380 19.43 2.79 -4.74
CA LYS A 380 18.36 1.79 -4.70
C LYS A 380 17.28 2.15 -3.67
N GLU A 381 17.69 2.66 -2.50
CA GLU A 381 16.74 3.25 -1.54
C GLU A 381 16.03 4.47 -2.13
N MET A 382 16.73 5.32 -2.88
CA MET A 382 16.12 6.47 -3.55
C MET A 382 15.06 6.05 -4.57
N GLU A 383 15.36 5.06 -5.42
CA GLU A 383 14.39 4.48 -6.36
C GLU A 383 13.17 3.91 -5.61
N LYS A 384 13.39 3.09 -4.57
CA LYS A 384 12.28 2.52 -3.77
C LYS A 384 11.45 3.61 -3.08
N CYS A 385 12.09 4.66 -2.58
CA CYS A 385 11.43 5.78 -1.92
C CYS A 385 10.56 6.57 -2.91
N GLU A 386 11.06 6.86 -4.11
CA GLU A 386 10.30 7.61 -5.12
C GLU A 386 9.08 6.81 -5.60
N GLU A 387 9.21 5.49 -5.79
CA GLU A 387 8.07 4.62 -6.08
C GLU A 387 7.07 4.64 -4.90
N LEU A 388 7.53 4.43 -3.66
CA LEU A 388 6.70 4.48 -2.45
C LEU A 388 5.95 5.82 -2.31
N LYS A 389 6.59 6.94 -2.63
CA LYS A 389 5.97 8.26 -2.62
C LYS A 389 4.80 8.36 -3.59
N ILE A 390 4.94 7.84 -4.80
CA ILE A 390 3.90 7.87 -5.84
C ILE A 390 2.71 7.01 -5.43
N VAL A 391 2.93 5.72 -5.13
CA VAL A 391 1.84 4.82 -4.71
C VAL A 391 1.17 5.24 -3.42
N SER A 392 1.91 5.82 -2.46
CA SER A 392 1.30 6.35 -1.23
C SER A 392 0.35 7.49 -1.54
N PHE A 393 0.77 8.41 -2.42
CA PHE A 393 -0.05 9.56 -2.79
C PHE A 393 -1.33 9.16 -3.50
N SER A 394 -1.30 8.22 -4.46
CA SER A 394 -2.52 7.79 -5.15
C SER A 394 -3.50 7.05 -4.25
N ARG A 395 -3.04 6.55 -3.09
CA ARG A 395 -3.84 5.85 -2.09
C ARG A 395 -4.28 6.75 -0.92
N ASP A 396 -4.33 8.06 -1.15
CA ASP A 396 -4.79 9.08 -0.17
C ASP A 396 -3.93 9.20 1.10
N ILE A 397 -2.67 8.76 1.07
CA ILE A 397 -1.74 8.99 2.18
C ILE A 397 -1.23 10.43 2.09
N ARG A 398 -1.43 11.19 3.16
CA ARG A 398 -1.05 12.61 3.31
C ARG A 398 -0.47 12.84 4.71
N PRO A 399 0.49 13.78 4.93
CA PRO A 399 1.19 14.56 3.90
C PRO A 399 1.93 13.68 2.89
N LYS A 400 2.32 14.27 1.76
CA LYS A 400 3.05 13.56 0.70
C LYS A 400 4.32 12.99 1.28
N LEU A 401 4.67 11.76 0.91
CA LEU A 401 6.03 11.30 1.18
C LEU A 401 7.00 12.03 0.23
N GLY A 402 8.24 12.17 0.67
CA GLY A 402 9.34 12.76 -0.09
C GLY A 402 10.63 11.97 0.13
N CYS A 403 11.62 12.21 -0.72
CA CYS A 403 12.89 11.49 -0.69
C CYS A 403 14.05 12.48 -0.83
N VAL A 404 15.10 12.26 -0.03
CA VAL A 404 16.33 13.05 -0.07
C VAL A 404 17.50 12.08 -0.04
N LEU A 405 18.28 12.06 -1.12
CA LEU A 405 19.50 11.25 -1.19
C LEU A 405 20.67 12.01 -0.57
N LYS A 406 21.39 11.34 0.33
CA LYS A 406 22.67 11.78 0.89
C LYS A 406 23.71 10.68 0.76
N LYS A 407 25.00 11.02 0.91
CA LYS A 407 26.08 10.05 0.67
C LYS A 407 26.21 9.01 1.77
N ASN A 408 25.82 9.35 3.00
CA ASN A 408 26.01 8.51 4.17
C ASN A 408 25.09 8.95 5.32
N PHE A 409 25.12 8.18 6.40
CA PHE A 409 24.37 8.43 7.62
C PHE A 409 24.57 9.84 8.20
N ALA A 410 25.81 10.32 8.30
CA ALA A 410 26.11 11.63 8.88
C ALA A 410 25.48 12.77 8.08
N GLU A 411 25.62 12.75 6.74
CA GLU A 411 24.96 13.72 5.87
C GLU A 411 23.43 13.65 5.94
N CYS A 412 22.85 12.47 6.21
CA CYS A 412 21.42 12.33 6.46
C CYS A 412 20.99 12.98 7.78
N MET A 413 21.78 12.79 8.84
CA MET A 413 21.52 13.46 10.11
C MET A 413 21.60 14.98 9.96
N ASP A 414 22.61 15.49 9.24
CA ASP A 414 22.74 16.91 8.91
C ASP A 414 21.53 17.41 8.09
N ALA A 415 21.03 16.60 7.16
CA ALA A 415 19.82 16.95 6.39
C ALA A 415 18.60 17.11 7.29
N ILE A 416 18.42 16.24 8.28
CA ILE A 416 17.30 16.32 9.24
C ILE A 416 17.48 17.52 10.17
N ILE A 417 18.68 17.73 10.71
CA ILE A 417 18.99 18.89 11.57
C ILE A 417 18.68 20.20 10.83
N ASN A 418 19.12 20.31 9.58
CA ASN A 418 18.91 21.47 8.72
C ASN A 418 17.50 21.56 8.10
N LYS A 419 16.54 20.72 8.52
CA LYS A 419 15.14 20.72 8.05
C LYS A 419 14.99 20.45 6.54
N ASN A 420 15.98 19.80 5.92
CA ASN A 420 15.93 19.34 4.54
C ASN A 420 15.28 17.95 4.41
N ALA A 421 15.22 17.19 5.50
CA ALA A 421 14.49 15.93 5.60
C ALA A 421 13.79 15.82 6.97
N GLU A 422 12.78 14.96 7.08
CA GLU A 422 12.03 14.74 8.33
C GLU A 422 12.48 13.46 9.04
N VAL A 423 12.77 12.40 8.28
CA VAL A 423 12.96 11.07 8.84
C VAL A 423 14.16 10.32 8.27
N TYR A 424 14.74 9.44 9.08
CA TYR A 424 15.70 8.42 8.65
C TYR A 424 15.34 7.08 9.30
N VAL A 425 15.35 5.98 8.54
CA VAL A 425 15.06 4.65 9.09
C VAL A 425 16.36 3.97 9.52
N ALA A 426 16.62 3.98 10.83
CA ALA A 426 17.85 3.53 11.44
C ALA A 426 17.77 2.06 11.91
N ASP A 427 18.90 1.34 11.80
CA ASP A 427 19.17 0.19 12.65
C ASP A 427 19.32 0.64 14.12
N ALA A 428 19.12 -0.25 15.09
CA ALA A 428 19.21 0.11 16.51
C ALA A 428 20.57 0.70 16.91
N GLN A 429 21.68 0.23 16.31
CA GLN A 429 23.00 0.81 16.58
C GLN A 429 23.13 2.24 16.02
N ASP A 430 22.62 2.48 14.81
CA ASP A 430 22.58 3.82 14.22
C ASP A 430 21.65 4.74 15.00
N ALA A 431 20.53 4.22 15.52
CA ALA A 431 19.58 4.97 16.34
C ALA A 431 20.23 5.48 17.63
N ILE A 432 21.06 4.65 18.30
CA ILE A 432 21.83 5.09 19.48
C ILE A 432 22.78 6.22 19.11
N ILE A 433 23.48 6.10 17.97
CA ILE A 433 24.39 7.15 17.49
C ILE A 433 23.61 8.43 17.19
N ALA A 434 22.43 8.32 16.56
CA ALA A 434 21.54 9.45 16.26
C ALA A 434 21.06 10.16 17.54
N GLU A 435 20.65 9.39 18.56
CA GLU A 435 20.25 9.92 19.88
C GLU A 435 21.40 10.68 20.55
N GLN A 436 22.59 10.06 20.63
CA GLN A 436 23.72 10.59 21.38
C GLN A 436 24.45 11.74 20.69
N LYS A 437 24.60 11.70 19.36
CA LYS A 437 25.43 12.67 18.62
C LYS A 437 24.61 13.74 17.89
N TYR A 438 23.36 13.46 17.55
CA TYR A 438 22.56 14.32 16.67
C TYR A 438 21.24 14.80 17.29
N ASN A 439 21.01 14.50 18.58
CA ASN A 439 19.78 14.88 19.30
C ASN A 439 18.50 14.45 18.56
N MET A 440 18.47 13.17 18.18
CA MET A 440 17.32 12.53 17.53
C MET A 440 16.57 11.65 18.52
N LYS A 441 15.31 11.33 18.19
CA LYS A 441 14.48 10.36 18.92
C LYS A 441 13.76 9.42 17.97
N ALA A 442 13.49 8.21 18.41
CA ALA A 442 12.65 7.27 17.68
C ALA A 442 11.18 7.70 17.78
N LEU A 443 10.46 7.67 16.67
CA LEU A 443 9.04 8.02 16.61
C LEU A 443 8.15 6.83 16.25
N ILE A 444 8.65 5.95 15.40
CA ILE A 444 7.96 4.76 14.88
C ILE A 444 8.98 3.63 14.87
N ASN A 445 8.57 2.41 15.21
CA ASN A 445 9.40 1.21 15.05
C ASN A 445 8.74 0.20 14.12
N GLU A 446 9.57 -0.61 13.48
CA GLU A 446 9.12 -1.81 12.78
C GLU A 446 8.54 -2.81 13.77
N GLN A 447 7.51 -3.54 13.33
CA GLN A 447 6.96 -4.69 14.02
C GLN A 447 7.31 -5.97 13.27
N TYR A 448 7.60 -7.04 14.00
CA TYR A 448 7.85 -8.37 13.45
C TYR A 448 6.93 -9.35 14.17
N ASN A 449 5.96 -9.92 13.45
CA ASN A 449 4.96 -10.82 14.04
C ASN A 449 4.23 -10.20 15.26
N ASN A 450 3.89 -8.92 15.16
CA ASN A 450 3.30 -8.09 16.24
C ASN A 450 4.22 -7.85 17.45
N GLU A 451 5.51 -8.19 17.37
CA GLU A 451 6.49 -7.86 18.39
C GLU A 451 7.35 -6.64 18.01
N ASN A 452 7.74 -5.86 19.02
CA ASN A 452 8.65 -4.72 18.89
C ASN A 452 10.10 -5.14 19.20
N LYS A 453 10.51 -6.32 18.70
CA LYS A 453 11.85 -6.89 18.86
C LYS A 453 12.08 -7.97 17.80
N GLN A 454 13.33 -8.33 17.62
CA GLN A 454 13.76 -9.50 16.86
C GLN A 454 14.51 -10.45 17.79
N VAL A 455 14.41 -11.74 17.52
CA VAL A 455 15.20 -12.76 18.21
C VAL A 455 16.08 -13.42 17.17
N LEU A 456 17.41 -13.36 17.35
CA LEU A 456 18.35 -14.00 16.45
C LEU A 456 18.48 -15.49 16.76
N VAL A 457 18.59 -16.29 15.71
CA VAL A 457 18.89 -17.72 15.75
C VAL A 457 20.11 -18.02 14.89
N ALA A 458 20.85 -19.08 15.23
CA ALA A 458 21.94 -19.58 14.38
C ALA A 458 21.41 -20.68 13.47
N VAL A 459 21.51 -20.46 12.17
CA VAL A 459 20.98 -21.33 11.12
C VAL A 459 22.12 -22.03 10.41
N VAL A 460 22.00 -23.32 10.19
CA VAL A 460 22.96 -24.17 9.47
C VAL A 460 22.26 -24.97 8.39
N LYS A 461 23.01 -25.49 7.42
CA LYS A 461 22.44 -26.45 6.46
C LYS A 461 22.04 -27.75 7.17
N LYS A 462 20.91 -28.31 6.74
CA LYS A 462 20.39 -29.59 7.22
C LYS A 462 21.44 -30.68 7.02
N GLY A 463 21.60 -31.55 8.02
CA GLY A 463 22.61 -32.61 7.98
C GLY A 463 24.04 -32.15 8.28
N SER A 464 24.25 -30.86 8.59
CA SER A 464 25.52 -30.37 9.14
C SER A 464 25.99 -31.16 10.37
N THR A 465 27.29 -31.18 10.66
CA THR A 465 27.84 -31.82 11.87
C THR A 465 27.84 -30.89 13.09
N TYR A 466 27.50 -29.61 12.91
CA TYR A 466 27.50 -28.59 13.97
C TYR A 466 26.30 -28.79 14.91
N LYS A 467 26.57 -28.92 16.22
CA LYS A 467 25.55 -29.22 17.23
C LYS A 467 25.42 -28.13 18.28
N ASP A 468 26.37 -27.23 18.38
CA ASP A 468 26.39 -26.15 19.36
C ASP A 468 27.23 -24.99 18.82
N LEU A 469 27.22 -23.87 19.54
CA LEU A 469 27.96 -22.67 19.14
C LEU A 469 29.49 -22.89 19.17
N ALA A 470 30.00 -23.75 20.04
CA ALA A 470 31.43 -24.04 20.11
C ALA A 470 31.92 -24.76 18.85
N SER A 471 31.09 -25.64 18.27
CA SER A 471 31.35 -26.35 17.03
C SER A 471 31.42 -25.44 15.79
N LEU A 472 30.98 -24.18 15.92
CA LEU A 472 31.08 -23.16 14.87
C LEU A 472 32.46 -22.47 14.83
N LYS A 473 33.34 -22.73 15.79
CA LYS A 473 34.70 -22.18 15.78
C LYS A 473 35.45 -22.64 14.52
N GLY A 474 36.10 -21.70 13.83
CA GLY A 474 36.81 -21.94 12.58
C GLY A 474 35.88 -22.21 11.38
N LYS A 475 34.60 -21.86 11.46
CA LYS A 475 33.63 -21.98 10.36
C LYS A 475 33.34 -20.62 9.72
N LYS A 476 32.74 -20.63 8.52
CA LYS A 476 32.35 -19.40 7.82
C LYS A 476 31.00 -18.92 8.33
N ALA A 477 30.92 -17.69 8.82
CA ALA A 477 29.67 -17.11 9.32
C ALA A 477 29.11 -16.09 8.34
N CYS A 478 27.80 -16.11 8.12
CA CYS A 478 27.03 -15.05 7.47
C CYS A 478 26.43 -14.15 8.56
N LEU A 479 26.76 -12.86 8.53
CA LEU A 479 26.31 -11.86 9.48
C LEU A 479 25.87 -10.59 8.75
N VAL A 480 25.07 -9.76 9.42
CA VAL A 480 24.86 -8.37 8.98
C VAL A 480 26.17 -7.58 9.10
N GLN A 481 26.19 -6.36 8.54
CA GLN A 481 27.39 -5.53 8.52
C GLN A 481 27.93 -5.29 9.94
N ASN A 482 29.27 -5.21 10.02
CA ASN A 482 29.95 -4.86 11.25
C ASN A 482 29.45 -3.48 11.75
N GLY A 483 29.31 -3.36 13.07
CA GLY A 483 28.76 -2.16 13.69
C GLY A 483 27.24 -1.99 13.53
N LYS A 484 26.50 -3.01 13.10
CA LYS A 484 25.03 -3.05 13.18
C LYS A 484 24.56 -3.89 14.36
N SER A 485 23.32 -3.68 14.76
CA SER A 485 22.74 -4.30 15.94
C SER A 485 22.82 -5.84 15.95
N GLY A 486 22.56 -6.48 14.81
CA GLY A 486 22.67 -7.93 14.68
C GLY A 486 24.09 -8.46 14.85
N PHE A 487 25.12 -7.76 14.33
CA PHE A 487 26.52 -8.16 14.51
C PHE A 487 26.93 -8.03 15.99
N ASN A 488 26.63 -6.89 16.60
CA ASN A 488 26.97 -6.60 17.99
C ASN A 488 26.25 -7.56 18.96
N ALA A 489 25.00 -7.93 18.67
CA ALA A 489 24.26 -8.90 19.48
C ALA A 489 24.88 -10.30 19.44
N VAL A 490 25.32 -10.77 18.26
CA VAL A 490 26.01 -12.06 18.12
C VAL A 490 27.35 -12.05 18.85
N LEU A 491 28.14 -10.99 18.69
CA LEU A 491 29.40 -10.82 19.40
C LEU A 491 29.21 -10.87 20.93
N GLN A 492 28.26 -10.09 21.46
CA GLN A 492 27.94 -10.10 22.88
C GLN A 492 27.55 -11.51 23.35
N TYR A 493 26.71 -12.20 22.59
CA TYR A 493 26.27 -13.54 22.94
C TYR A 493 27.43 -14.55 22.98
N LEU A 494 28.38 -14.49 22.05
CA LEU A 494 29.59 -15.32 22.08
C LEU A 494 30.48 -15.01 23.29
N ILE A 495 30.56 -13.74 23.70
CA ILE A 495 31.27 -13.31 24.90
C ILE A 495 30.60 -13.86 26.17
N GLU A 496 29.27 -13.77 26.27
CA GLU A 496 28.50 -14.29 27.41
C GLU A 496 28.63 -15.80 27.56
N LYS A 497 28.68 -16.52 26.43
CA LYS A 497 28.95 -17.97 26.40
C LYS A 497 30.43 -18.32 26.60
N LYS A 498 31.30 -17.33 26.84
CA LYS A 498 32.74 -17.48 27.05
C LYS A 498 33.47 -18.15 25.87
N LEU A 499 32.89 -18.05 24.66
CA LEU A 499 33.48 -18.54 23.42
C LEU A 499 34.47 -17.53 22.83
N ILE A 500 34.23 -16.25 23.12
CA ILE A 500 35.17 -15.14 22.91
C ILE A 500 35.49 -14.53 24.29
N SER A 501 36.76 -14.25 24.56
CA SER A 501 37.14 -13.60 25.82
C SER A 501 36.74 -12.12 25.82
N LYS A 502 36.22 -11.62 26.95
CA LYS A 502 35.94 -10.19 27.16
C LYS A 502 37.16 -9.29 26.96
N SER A 503 38.36 -9.81 27.23
CA SER A 503 39.64 -9.07 27.10
C SER A 503 40.26 -9.14 25.71
N HIS A 504 39.67 -9.89 24.78
CA HIS A 504 40.24 -10.09 23.46
C HIS A 504 39.77 -8.98 22.51
N CYS A 505 40.44 -7.83 22.62
CA CYS A 505 40.21 -6.65 21.79
C CYS A 505 41.19 -6.58 20.60
N PRO A 506 40.83 -5.92 19.49
CA PRO A 506 39.50 -5.37 19.18
C PRO A 506 38.49 -6.47 18.84
N TYR A 507 37.22 -6.27 19.17
CA TYR A 507 36.21 -7.32 18.99
C TYR A 507 35.96 -7.73 17.53
N GLU A 508 36.23 -6.85 16.57
CA GLU A 508 36.19 -7.21 15.15
C GLU A 508 37.20 -8.32 14.83
N LYS A 509 38.41 -8.21 15.38
CA LYS A 509 39.46 -9.22 15.27
C LYS A 509 39.05 -10.48 16.03
N ALA A 510 38.45 -10.35 17.20
CA ALA A 510 37.92 -11.48 17.97
C ALA A 510 36.91 -12.32 17.18
N MET A 511 35.98 -11.67 16.49
CA MET A 511 35.00 -12.33 15.63
C MET A 511 35.66 -13.03 14.45
N ALA A 512 36.65 -12.37 13.83
CA ALA A 512 37.41 -12.91 12.70
C ALA A 512 38.38 -14.04 13.11
N GLU A 513 38.77 -14.14 14.37
CA GLU A 513 39.57 -15.26 14.90
C GLU A 513 38.68 -16.43 15.37
N PHE A 514 37.46 -16.14 15.83
CA PHE A 514 36.50 -17.18 16.19
C PHE A 514 35.98 -17.92 14.94
N PHE A 515 35.61 -17.18 13.88
CA PHE A 515 35.18 -17.75 12.60
C PHE A 515 36.33 -17.81 11.60
N ALA A 516 36.33 -18.77 10.67
CA ALA A 516 37.34 -18.79 9.60
C ALA A 516 37.18 -17.60 8.63
N SER A 517 35.95 -17.12 8.45
CA SER A 517 35.65 -15.87 7.74
C SER A 517 34.25 -15.39 8.11
N VAL A 518 34.05 -14.07 8.18
CA VAL A 518 32.73 -13.46 8.34
C VAL A 518 32.31 -12.82 7.01
N GLN A 519 31.28 -13.36 6.39
CA GLN A 519 30.63 -12.80 5.20
C GLN A 519 29.54 -11.83 5.66
N GLN A 520 29.71 -10.54 5.33
CA GLN A 520 28.72 -9.52 5.64
C GLN A 520 27.67 -9.47 4.53
N SER A 521 26.40 -9.56 4.90
CA SER A 521 25.27 -9.53 3.97
C SER A 521 24.10 -8.73 4.53
N ASN A 522 23.40 -8.01 3.66
CA ASN A 522 22.09 -7.41 4.00
C ASN A 522 21.04 -8.49 4.26
N ASP A 523 21.17 -9.67 3.64
CA ASP A 523 20.37 -10.86 3.93
C ASP A 523 21.30 -12.06 4.25
N PRO A 524 21.59 -12.32 5.53
CA PRO A 524 22.43 -13.46 5.89
C PRO A 524 21.77 -14.81 5.62
N VAL A 525 20.45 -14.87 5.40
CA VAL A 525 19.77 -16.11 4.99
C VAL A 525 20.17 -16.48 3.56
N GLU A 526 20.18 -15.49 2.67
CA GLU A 526 20.61 -15.66 1.28
C GLU A 526 22.08 -16.16 1.21
N CYS A 527 22.95 -15.57 2.02
CA CYS A 527 24.36 -15.96 2.14
C CYS A 527 24.55 -17.46 2.45
N ILE A 528 23.80 -18.02 3.41
CA ILE A 528 23.92 -19.46 3.72
C ILE A 528 23.27 -20.36 2.67
N VAL A 529 22.15 -19.93 2.09
CA VAL A 529 21.46 -20.68 1.01
C VAL A 529 22.40 -20.86 -0.19
N PHE A 530 23.11 -19.80 -0.60
CA PHE A 530 24.10 -19.86 -1.66
C PHE A 530 25.45 -20.50 -1.26
N GLY A 531 25.56 -21.02 -0.03
CA GLY A 531 26.76 -21.74 0.42
C GLY A 531 27.99 -20.86 0.64
N GLN A 532 27.79 -19.56 0.86
CA GLN A 532 28.88 -18.62 1.17
C GLN A 532 29.33 -18.73 2.63
N GLY A 533 28.48 -19.29 3.50
CA GLY A 533 28.75 -19.57 4.91
C GLY A 533 28.30 -20.96 5.35
N ASP A 534 28.89 -21.40 6.47
CA ASP A 534 28.55 -22.61 7.22
C ASP A 534 27.38 -22.38 8.20
N VAL A 535 27.28 -21.16 8.72
CA VAL A 535 26.26 -20.71 9.67
C VAL A 535 25.81 -19.29 9.34
N ALA A 536 24.53 -18.97 9.53
CA ALA A 536 24.00 -17.61 9.46
C ALA A 536 23.32 -17.24 10.77
N PHE A 537 23.58 -16.06 11.29
CA PHE A 537 22.81 -15.52 12.42
C PHE A 537 21.77 -14.55 11.88
N VAL A 538 20.50 -14.91 12.05
CA VAL A 538 19.40 -14.21 11.41
C VAL A 538 18.22 -14.06 12.37
N PRO A 539 17.39 -13.02 12.21
CA PRO A 539 16.14 -12.91 12.94
C PRO A 539 15.24 -14.12 12.66
N TYR A 540 14.60 -14.68 13.66
CA TYR A 540 13.60 -15.74 13.47
C TYR A 540 12.54 -15.35 12.44
N SER A 541 12.14 -14.08 12.43
CA SER A 541 11.19 -13.52 11.47
C SER A 541 11.62 -13.69 9.99
N SER A 542 12.91 -13.83 9.70
CA SER A 542 13.42 -14.06 8.34
C SER A 542 13.28 -15.50 7.86
N LEU A 543 12.92 -16.43 8.75
CA LEU A 543 12.76 -17.84 8.43
C LEU A 543 11.33 -18.21 8.02
N HIS A 544 10.36 -17.30 8.18
CA HIS A 544 9.01 -17.49 7.68
C HIS A 544 8.94 -17.28 6.16
N GLY A 545 8.22 -18.16 5.46
CA GLY A 545 7.77 -17.89 4.08
C GLY A 545 8.71 -18.29 2.94
N SER A 546 9.58 -19.28 3.10
CA SER A 546 10.32 -19.84 1.95
C SER A 546 10.56 -21.34 2.14
N GLU A 547 10.66 -22.08 1.03
CA GLU A 547 11.09 -23.48 0.94
C GLU A 547 12.55 -23.65 1.43
N LYS A 548 12.81 -23.31 2.69
CA LYS A 548 14.09 -23.45 3.38
C LYS A 548 14.18 -24.83 4.06
N GLY A 549 13.68 -25.87 3.37
CA GLY A 549 13.62 -27.25 3.87
C GLY A 549 15.01 -27.85 4.17
N ASP A 550 16.05 -27.20 3.66
CA ASP A 550 17.46 -27.56 3.83
C ASP A 550 18.17 -26.77 4.93
N LEU A 551 17.44 -26.07 5.81
CA LEU A 551 18.01 -25.36 6.96
C LEU A 551 17.54 -25.96 8.29
N GLU A 552 18.43 -25.93 9.27
CA GLU A 552 18.17 -26.27 10.67
C GLU A 552 18.72 -25.15 11.56
N ILE A 553 18.25 -25.08 12.80
CA ILE A 553 18.70 -24.11 13.79
C ILE A 553 19.47 -24.78 14.91
N ILE A 554 20.52 -24.12 15.41
CA ILE A 554 21.26 -24.52 16.61
C ILE A 554 20.64 -23.84 17.81
N CYS A 555 20.36 -24.62 18.86
CA CYS A 555 19.71 -24.14 20.07
C CYS A 555 20.72 -23.84 21.20
N PRO A 556 20.40 -22.93 22.14
CA PRO A 556 21.29 -22.57 23.25
C PRO A 556 21.70 -23.75 24.15
N ASP A 557 20.81 -24.73 24.30
CA ASP A 557 20.97 -25.98 25.06
C ASP A 557 21.73 -27.07 24.29
N GLY A 558 22.08 -26.80 23.03
CA GLY A 558 22.72 -27.73 22.11
C GLY A 558 21.73 -28.54 21.29
N GLY A 559 22.25 -29.22 20.28
CA GLY A 559 21.45 -29.91 19.28
C GLY A 559 20.94 -28.98 18.18
N ARG A 560 20.22 -29.60 17.24
CA ARG A 560 19.57 -28.91 16.13
C ARG A 560 18.08 -29.16 16.15
N LYS A 561 17.32 -28.16 15.73
CA LYS A 561 15.88 -28.30 15.52
C LYS A 561 15.50 -27.83 14.11
N PRO A 562 14.34 -28.23 13.59
CA PRO A 562 13.77 -27.64 12.39
C PRO A 562 13.52 -26.14 12.59
N ILE A 563 13.56 -25.37 11.50
CA ILE A 563 13.27 -23.91 11.51
C ILE A 563 11.87 -23.58 12.09
N THR A 564 10.92 -24.52 12.04
CA THR A 564 9.58 -24.36 12.62
C THR A 564 9.59 -24.26 14.15
N GLN A 565 10.67 -24.67 14.80
CA GLN A 565 10.83 -24.60 16.26
C GLN A 565 11.77 -23.47 16.70
N ALA A 566 12.06 -22.51 15.81
CA ALA A 566 13.07 -21.48 16.05
C ALA A 566 12.73 -20.47 17.14
N GLU A 567 11.45 -20.28 17.44
CA GLU A 567 11.02 -19.52 18.61
C GLU A 567 11.61 -20.07 19.92
N SER A 568 11.73 -21.40 20.04
CA SER A 568 12.30 -22.05 21.23
C SER A 568 13.82 -22.02 21.33
N CYS A 569 14.50 -21.52 20.29
CA CYS A 569 15.97 -21.57 20.15
C CYS A 569 16.59 -20.19 19.94
N GLY A 570 15.89 -19.15 20.39
CA GLY A 570 16.41 -17.79 20.42
C GLY A 570 17.74 -17.69 21.15
N LEU A 571 18.72 -17.03 20.52
CA LEU A 571 20.05 -16.82 21.08
C LEU A 571 20.13 -15.48 21.78
N VAL A 572 19.74 -14.41 21.09
CA VAL A 572 19.88 -13.04 21.57
C VAL A 572 18.80 -12.15 20.97
N THR A 573 18.31 -11.18 21.76
CA THR A 573 17.29 -10.22 21.32
C THR A 573 17.95 -9.00 20.69
N VAL A 574 17.37 -8.51 19.60
CA VAL A 574 17.79 -7.31 18.88
C VAL A 574 16.60 -6.33 18.82
N PRO A 575 16.79 -5.02 19.03
CA PRO A 575 15.71 -4.06 18.90
C PRO A 575 15.23 -3.93 17.45
N PRO A 576 14.02 -3.42 17.23
CA PRO A 576 13.51 -3.17 15.88
C PRO A 576 14.25 -2.01 15.21
N ARG A 577 14.20 -1.94 13.88
CA ARG A 577 14.57 -0.71 13.16
C ARG A 577 13.58 0.40 13.51
N MET A 578 14.05 1.64 13.49
CA MET A 578 13.28 2.80 13.96
C MET A 578 13.33 3.97 12.99
N VAL A 579 12.19 4.63 12.83
CA VAL A 579 12.08 5.91 12.13
C VAL A 579 12.50 7.01 13.12
N MET A 580 13.66 7.58 12.87
CA MET A 580 14.26 8.63 13.69
C MET A 580 13.85 10.00 13.19
N VAL A 581 13.57 10.91 14.12
CA VAL A 581 13.25 12.34 13.89
C VAL A 581 14.05 13.22 14.83
N ARG A 582 14.13 14.53 14.54
CA ARG A 582 14.74 15.50 15.46
C ARG A 582 13.96 15.58 16.77
N SER A 583 14.65 15.60 17.91
CA SER A 583 13.99 15.57 19.23
C SER A 583 13.10 16.78 19.51
N ASP A 584 13.46 17.94 18.99
CA ASP A 584 12.74 19.23 19.10
C ASP A 584 11.70 19.45 17.97
N MET A 585 11.42 18.43 17.15
CA MET A 585 10.42 18.53 16.09
C MET A 585 9.05 18.91 16.68
N PRO A 586 8.38 19.97 16.17
CA PRO A 586 7.07 20.39 16.66
C PRO A 586 6.03 19.26 16.60
N ALA A 587 5.08 19.27 17.55
CA ALA A 587 4.05 18.23 17.67
C ALA A 587 3.27 18.00 16.37
N VAL A 588 2.95 19.06 15.63
CA VAL A 588 2.27 18.97 14.33
C VAL A 588 3.07 18.15 13.31
N HIS A 589 4.39 18.33 13.25
CA HIS A 589 5.26 17.60 12.34
C HIS A 589 5.47 16.15 12.79
N LEU A 590 5.51 15.90 14.10
CA LEU A 590 5.50 14.53 14.64
C LEU A 590 4.21 13.79 14.25
N ASP A 591 3.05 14.46 14.36
CA ASP A 591 1.76 13.93 13.94
C ASP A 591 1.71 13.66 12.42
N GLU A 592 2.29 14.56 11.61
CA GLU A 592 2.43 14.39 10.16
C GLU A 592 3.24 13.14 9.80
N VAL A 593 4.42 12.97 10.41
CA VAL A 593 5.26 11.78 10.20
C VAL A 593 4.52 10.52 10.63
N ARG A 594 3.92 10.52 11.83
CA ARG A 594 3.11 9.39 12.32
C ARG A 594 2.00 9.05 11.35
N HIS A 595 1.24 10.04 10.89
CA HIS A 595 0.13 9.81 9.98
C HIS A 595 0.60 9.19 8.68
N SER A 596 1.53 9.84 7.96
CA SER A 596 1.92 9.38 6.64
C SER A 596 2.63 8.02 6.66
N VAL A 597 3.54 7.82 7.63
CA VAL A 597 4.37 6.61 7.69
C VAL A 597 3.58 5.42 8.25
N LEU A 598 2.76 5.59 9.29
CA LEU A 598 1.93 4.48 9.81
C LEU A 598 0.81 4.11 8.84
N SER A 599 0.20 5.09 8.14
CA SER A 599 -0.79 4.80 7.10
C SER A 599 -0.18 4.02 5.94
N ALA A 600 1.03 4.37 5.48
CA ALA A 600 1.76 3.59 4.48
C ALA A 600 2.05 2.18 4.99
N GLY A 601 2.64 2.06 6.18
CA GLY A 601 2.96 0.77 6.80
C GLY A 601 1.75 -0.14 6.94
N SER A 602 0.60 0.37 7.39
CA SER A 602 -0.62 -0.43 7.52
C SER A 602 -1.27 -0.77 6.18
N LEU A 603 -1.21 0.10 5.17
CA LEU A 603 -1.82 -0.15 3.88
C LEU A 603 -1.05 -1.25 3.14
N PHE A 604 0.28 -1.10 3.05
CA PHE A 604 1.13 -1.97 2.25
C PHE A 604 1.50 -3.28 2.96
N SER A 605 1.40 -3.38 4.29
CA SER A 605 1.46 -4.70 4.95
C SER A 605 0.23 -5.55 4.67
N LYS A 606 -0.95 -4.94 4.57
CA LYS A 606 -2.21 -5.63 4.30
C LYS A 606 -2.45 -5.90 2.81
N ASN A 607 -1.88 -5.07 1.94
CA ASN A 607 -2.04 -5.14 0.49
C ASN A 607 -0.66 -5.03 -0.20
N PRO A 608 0.26 -6.00 0.03
CA PRO A 608 1.61 -5.97 -0.54
C PRO A 608 1.62 -6.04 -2.07
N GLU A 609 0.52 -6.45 -2.69
CA GLU A 609 0.35 -6.44 -4.14
C GLU A 609 0.33 -5.02 -4.73
N TYR A 610 -0.10 -4.00 -3.98
CA TYR A 610 -0.07 -2.61 -4.44
C TYR A 610 1.35 -2.07 -4.52
N PHE A 611 2.11 -2.31 -3.45
CA PHE A 611 3.52 -1.98 -3.36
C PHE A 611 4.17 -2.82 -2.26
N LEU A 612 5.24 -3.54 -2.58
CA LEU A 612 5.95 -4.37 -1.61
C LEU A 612 6.87 -3.50 -0.74
N MET A 613 6.28 -2.83 0.25
CA MET A 613 7.00 -1.94 1.17
C MET A 613 8.03 -2.73 2.01
N PHE A 614 7.60 -3.86 2.59
CA PHE A 614 8.44 -4.80 3.35
C PHE A 614 8.79 -5.98 2.44
N GLY A 615 9.99 -5.94 1.87
CA GLY A 615 10.45 -6.97 0.93
C GLY A 615 11.52 -6.44 -0.02
N ASP A 616 12.03 -7.36 -0.83
CA ASP A 616 13.09 -7.11 -1.80
C ASP A 616 12.69 -6.06 -2.83
N PHE A 617 13.68 -5.28 -3.23
CA PHE A 617 13.51 -4.30 -4.30
C PHE A 617 14.66 -4.43 -5.29
N LYS A 618 14.34 -4.88 -6.50
CA LYS A 618 15.32 -5.11 -7.59
C LYS A 618 16.50 -5.99 -7.16
N GLY A 619 16.21 -7.04 -6.38
CA GLY A 619 17.20 -8.01 -5.88
C GLY A 619 17.97 -7.57 -4.64
N GLU A 620 17.62 -6.43 -4.04
CA GLU A 620 18.26 -5.92 -2.82
C GLU A 620 17.30 -6.00 -1.63
N ALA A 621 17.76 -6.65 -0.57
CA ALA A 621 17.02 -6.81 0.67
C ALA A 621 17.16 -5.60 1.60
N ASN A 622 16.16 -5.42 2.48
CA ASN A 622 16.20 -4.51 3.62
C ASN A 622 16.40 -3.02 3.27
N LEU A 623 16.00 -2.61 2.05
CA LEU A 623 16.04 -1.21 1.61
C LEU A 623 14.91 -0.39 2.26
N ILE A 624 15.31 0.71 2.92
CA ILE A 624 14.49 1.58 3.78
C ILE A 624 13.94 0.83 5.01
N PHE A 625 13.13 -0.21 4.80
CA PHE A 625 12.56 -1.05 5.85
C PHE A 625 13.07 -2.48 5.75
N SER A 626 13.00 -3.23 6.85
CA SER A 626 13.30 -4.67 6.82
C SER A 626 12.33 -5.43 5.93
N ASN A 627 12.84 -6.44 5.22
CA ASN A 627 12.03 -7.40 4.47
C ASN A 627 11.11 -8.23 5.37
N HIS A 628 11.46 -8.35 6.65
CA HIS A 628 10.77 -9.21 7.60
C HIS A 628 9.78 -8.44 8.47
N ALA A 629 9.73 -7.11 8.32
CA ALA A 629 8.75 -6.30 9.03
C ALA A 629 7.33 -6.65 8.56
N THR A 630 6.43 -6.84 9.51
CA THR A 630 5.00 -7.13 9.25
C THR A 630 4.13 -5.89 9.41
N GLY A 631 4.74 -4.76 9.81
CA GLY A 631 4.04 -3.49 10.01
C GLY A 631 4.90 -2.46 10.73
N LEU A 632 4.29 -1.34 11.07
CA LEU A 632 4.90 -0.23 11.80
C LEU A 632 3.99 0.17 12.96
N VAL A 633 4.58 0.59 14.07
CA VAL A 633 3.85 1.10 15.24
C VAL A 633 4.51 2.34 15.78
N ALA A 634 3.71 3.26 16.34
CA ALA A 634 4.26 4.40 17.05
C ALA A 634 5.05 3.92 18.27
N VAL A 635 6.22 4.52 18.50
CA VAL A 635 7.05 4.23 19.67
C VAL A 635 6.33 4.72 20.92
N SER A 636 6.14 3.82 21.89
CA SER A 636 5.82 4.19 23.27
C SER A 636 7.03 4.83 23.94
N ASP A 637 6.84 5.59 25.02
CA ASP A 637 7.93 6.29 25.73
C ASP A 637 9.17 5.42 26.03
N VAL A 638 9.00 4.09 26.15
CA VAL A 638 10.09 3.12 26.31
C VAL A 638 9.91 1.92 25.38
N ILE A 639 11.01 1.50 24.72
CA ILE A 639 11.12 0.19 24.04
C ILE A 639 12.08 -0.69 24.86
N PRO A 640 11.60 -1.71 25.59
CA PRO A 640 12.44 -2.49 26.50
C PRO A 640 13.69 -3.11 25.83
N ALA A 641 13.52 -3.71 24.65
CA ALA A 641 14.63 -4.29 23.89
C ALA A 641 15.69 -3.25 23.52
N TYR A 642 15.27 -2.02 23.22
CA TYR A 642 16.19 -0.94 22.88
C TYR A 642 16.99 -0.46 24.09
N GLU A 643 16.35 -0.31 25.26
CA GLU A 643 17.03 0.08 26.49
C GLU A 643 18.02 -1.00 26.98
N GLU A 644 17.67 -2.27 26.82
CA GLU A 644 18.59 -3.39 27.06
C GLU A 644 19.79 -3.34 26.12
N TYR A 645 19.54 -3.12 24.82
CA TYR A 645 20.60 -2.99 23.82
C TYR A 645 21.53 -1.78 24.08
N LYS A 646 21.02 -0.66 24.58
CA LYS A 646 21.87 0.48 25.01
C LYS A 646 22.88 0.09 26.08
N LYS A 647 22.52 -0.81 27.00
CA LYS A 647 23.45 -1.32 28.03
C LYS A 647 24.52 -2.20 27.40
N LEU A 648 24.12 -3.11 26.51
CA LEU A 648 25.03 -3.96 25.74
C LEU A 648 26.07 -3.13 24.98
N VAL A 649 25.65 -2.07 24.28
CA VAL A 649 26.58 -1.21 23.52
C VAL A 649 27.60 -0.52 24.43
N LYS A 650 27.20 -0.10 25.63
CA LYS A 650 28.13 0.47 26.62
C LYS A 650 29.17 -0.55 27.08
N ASP A 651 28.76 -1.80 27.29
CA ASP A 651 29.66 -2.88 27.69
C ASP A 651 30.66 -3.21 26.57
N LEU A 652 30.21 -3.22 25.31
CA LEU A 652 31.08 -3.46 24.16
C LEU A 652 32.07 -2.31 23.89
N ALA A 653 31.72 -1.08 24.27
CA ALA A 653 32.58 0.09 24.08
C ALA A 653 33.92 0.00 24.84
N ILE A 654 34.03 -0.87 25.84
CA ILE A 654 35.24 -1.08 26.65
C ILE A 654 36.44 -1.53 25.78
N CYS A 655 36.22 -2.27 24.69
CA CYS A 655 37.29 -2.71 23.78
C CYS A 655 37.71 -1.69 22.72
N ASN A 656 37.04 -0.52 22.64
CA ASN A 656 37.32 0.55 21.67
C ASN A 656 37.83 1.84 22.34
N ALA A 657 38.22 1.77 23.62
CA ALA A 657 38.76 2.88 24.41
C ALA A 657 40.29 2.97 24.30
#